data_AF-A0A9P6VZ37-F1
#
_entry.id   AF-A0A9P6VZ37-F1
#
_cell.length_a   1.000
_cell.length_b   1.000
_cell.length_c   1.000
_cell.angle_alpha   90.00
_cell.angle_beta   90.00
_cell.angle_gamma   90.00
#
_symmetry.space_group_name_H-M   'P 1'
#
loop_
_entity.id
_entity.type
_entity.pdbx_description
1 polymer ?
#
loop_
_entity_poly.entity_id
_entity_poly.type
_entity_poly.pdbx_seq_one_letter_code
_entity_poly.pdbx_strand_id
1 'polypeptide(L)'
;MLTFEARMSGFGSDRLGAAAAAAATTPSTEEDDDAIVASVLFESGSKREVAISYWSAVKRFLANLPRFALATWARDLFSRNRASSSAAADYVDRDTDDYGGNSAAYKNQSHNPTRSVDKDKAEAELQVALKKATNPDETAPKQKHVRKAIVYTWDYRSSTSIWAALRVLPILSDEVQTFKALITVHKILQEGHPITLKEAQNQTSWLETCARTMGNDSARGYGSLIRAYVKLILAKLKFHRHHTAFNGLFEYEEYIALKGIDDPNEGFETIMDLMNLQDDIDSFQKLIFAHFRGSANNECRISALVPQVKESYGIYRFIISMLRAMYRRTEDMDALEPLKERYDHQHFSLRKFYYECSNLRYLTSLINVPKLPQEPPSLIDSDDQQPDLPRRPPPPAQQQKYAAPPAPPPSAGIDIEEQRRALEEYERKQAALVAQREQEARRAKEEQERQEREFAEQQRLQALREREAQEQLERQLREQQLLGMNQGRIAELEREILGLRGQWERDQMMLERYDARVKALEGELANVSATIQQQLASKDQMLQQLQDQVNLWRNKYEALAKLYSQLRNEHLEMLGKYKQMQLKANSAQEAIDKMERMERDVKAKNLELADMIRERDRARYDLDRIKGSQKEEVERLKRDLRFAEERFEDANRHKGEEVSTVMSKFNRQIDELETSLRNKQDRIDELLSRLDAQSGEAERVREEKDQEIAIMQEGMDDTIRQLSELQVAQGVTDEAVNAQIDTLVLDQEKKFNDIIDSILQSCAHKVDDALYELESPMHDGNQNSTPEYTLSMIEKATTSATEFAMVFNLFLSRDKGGEHVEVIKTANAFAQAISEVLVNTKGLSNIAPDDAAIDNLIRVGKEPGDAAVKFFNAVQSFRLQGAQPEARKEVAIRKNMDVRTALQKLTATVEGLKPKAGANLAQSNGDLGNLVESEMQAAAKAIEAATQRLQSIMARPKDSRISATDLQVHDAILASAHAITSAIGRLIKAATDSQEEIVAQGKGSSSSTAFYKRNHRWTEGLISAAKAVARATTFLIETADGVITGTNTLEQLIVASNEVASATAQLVQASRVKSELMSRTQEHLELAAKAVTDACKALVRQVKAITEEQMKRQDDFDPDAMNAHEFKLREMEVQVEIVTLEKNLSDARRRLGIYRRSHYHNEE
;
A
#
# COMPACT_ATOMS: atom_id res chain seq x y z
N MET A 1 36.16 40.31 -43.15
CA MET A 1 35.11 41.34 -43.06
C MET A 1 34.71 41.45 -41.61
N LEU A 2 35.39 42.34 -40.88
CA LEU A 2 34.98 43.73 -40.60
C LEU A 2 33.96 43.76 -39.44
N THR A 3 34.45 43.93 -38.20
CA THR A 3 34.43 45.19 -37.38
C THR A 3 33.12 45.32 -36.58
N PHE A 4 33.07 45.46 -35.25
CA PHE A 4 33.65 46.45 -34.31
C PHE A 4 33.42 45.85 -32.88
N GLU A 5 34.40 45.61 -32.00
CA GLU A 5 35.10 46.55 -31.09
C GLU A 5 34.19 47.52 -30.33
N ALA A 6 34.37 47.88 -29.05
CA ALA A 6 35.31 47.56 -27.97
C ALA A 6 34.76 48.28 -26.70
N ARG A 7 35.05 47.88 -25.46
CA ARG A 7 36.12 48.42 -24.58
C ARG A 7 35.68 48.13 -23.13
N MET A 8 36.51 47.96 -22.10
CA MET A 8 37.96 47.98 -21.86
C MET A 8 38.14 47.52 -20.39
N SER A 9 38.98 46.50 -20.13
CA SER A 9 40.33 46.60 -19.50
C SER A 9 40.33 46.81 -17.96
N GLY A 10 41.17 46.14 -17.17
CA GLY A 10 42.28 45.25 -17.52
C GLY A 10 43.20 44.95 -16.33
N PHE A 11 44.18 44.08 -16.63
CA PHE A 11 45.52 43.88 -16.02
C PHE A 11 45.57 43.13 -14.68
N GLY A 12 46.25 41.98 -14.56
CA GLY A 12 47.66 41.66 -14.91
C GLY A 12 48.37 41.39 -13.56
N SER A 13 49.36 40.52 -13.35
CA SER A 13 50.14 39.58 -14.15
C SER A 13 50.93 38.69 -13.15
N ASP A 14 51.43 37.56 -13.65
CA ASP A 14 52.81 37.07 -13.41
C ASP A 14 53.24 36.32 -12.14
N ARG A 15 53.81 35.12 -12.45
CA ARG A 15 55.07 34.52 -11.92
C ARG A 15 55.01 33.89 -10.53
N LEU A 16 55.76 32.84 -10.19
CA LEU A 16 56.67 31.87 -10.82
C LEU A 16 57.11 30.96 -9.66
N GLY A 17 57.50 29.72 -9.97
CA GLY A 17 58.48 28.96 -9.18
C GLY A 17 57.87 27.88 -8.27
N ALA A 18 58.01 26.58 -8.53
CA ALA A 18 59.21 25.74 -8.74
C ALA A 18 59.54 24.93 -7.48
N ALA A 19 59.52 23.59 -7.65
CA ALA A 19 60.34 22.53 -7.03
C ALA A 19 59.46 21.26 -6.90
N ALA A 20 59.59 20.21 -7.73
CA ALA A 20 60.69 19.24 -7.82
C ALA A 20 60.92 18.50 -6.48
N ALA A 21 61.15 17.20 -6.37
CA ALA A 21 61.21 16.04 -7.26
C ALA A 21 61.50 14.81 -6.34
N ALA A 22 61.15 13.59 -6.78
CA ALA A 22 61.84 12.30 -6.58
C ALA A 22 60.81 11.15 -6.72
N ALA A 23 60.74 10.38 -7.82
CA ALA A 23 61.69 9.37 -8.33
C ALA A 23 61.93 8.24 -7.31
N ALA A 24 61.89 6.93 -7.58
CA ALA A 24 61.68 6.07 -8.76
C ALA A 24 61.28 4.69 -8.15
N THR A 25 60.70 3.71 -8.86
CA THR A 25 61.44 2.65 -9.59
C THR A 25 60.39 1.71 -10.21
N THR A 26 60.46 1.49 -11.53
CA THR A 26 59.86 0.37 -12.28
C THR A 26 60.97 -0.64 -12.62
N PRO A 27 60.70 -1.92 -12.96
CA PRO A 27 60.40 -2.24 -14.38
C PRO A 27 59.49 -3.45 -14.68
N SER A 28 58.78 -3.31 -15.83
CA SER A 28 58.59 -4.25 -16.97
C SER A 28 57.70 -5.50 -16.78
N THR A 29 56.79 -5.89 -17.68
CA THR A 29 56.74 -5.81 -19.17
C THR A 29 55.29 -5.88 -19.72
N GLU A 30 55.02 -5.13 -20.81
CA GLU A 30 54.22 -5.41 -22.04
C GLU A 30 52.83 -6.06 -21.90
N GLU A 31 51.71 -5.57 -22.46
CA GLU A 31 51.47 -5.11 -23.84
C GLU A 31 50.12 -4.37 -23.93
N ASP A 32 49.96 -3.57 -24.98
CA ASP A 32 48.96 -2.53 -25.23
C ASP A 32 47.52 -3.01 -25.57
N ASP A 33 46.62 -2.02 -25.51
CA ASP A 33 45.30 -1.91 -26.17
C ASP A 33 44.07 -2.58 -25.53
N ASP A 34 43.49 -1.92 -24.51
CA ASP A 34 42.02 -1.86 -24.33
C ASP A 34 41.58 -0.76 -23.34
N ALA A 35 41.89 0.50 -23.68
CA ALA A 35 41.49 1.67 -22.89
C ALA A 35 40.34 2.47 -23.52
N ILE A 36 39.32 1.83 -24.11
CA ILE A 36 38.02 2.47 -24.42
C ILE A 36 36.84 1.49 -24.21
N VAL A 37 36.83 0.69 -23.13
CA VAL A 37 35.62 -0.04 -22.67
C VAL A 37 35.44 -0.05 -21.15
N ALA A 38 36.46 0.35 -20.36
CA ALA A 38 36.42 0.23 -18.89
C ALA A 38 35.66 1.34 -18.12
N SER A 39 35.18 2.41 -18.78
CA SER A 39 34.41 3.47 -18.11
C SER A 39 32.93 3.14 -17.90
N VAL A 40 32.40 2.07 -18.51
CA VAL A 40 31.00 1.63 -18.33
C VAL A 40 30.89 0.49 -17.30
N LEU A 41 31.99 -0.18 -16.94
CA LEU A 41 31.98 -1.27 -15.97
C LEU A 41 32.29 -0.84 -14.52
N PHE A 42 32.74 0.40 -14.29
CA PHE A 42 33.01 0.90 -12.93
C PHE A 42 31.77 1.39 -12.18
N GLU A 43 30.64 1.59 -12.86
CA GLU A 43 29.38 2.04 -12.24
C GLU A 43 28.50 0.90 -11.69
N SER A 44 28.82 -0.35 -12.05
CA SER A 44 28.11 -1.54 -11.56
C SER A 44 28.80 -2.22 -10.38
N GLY A 45 30.11 -2.00 -10.17
CA GLY A 45 30.88 -2.49 -9.02
C GLY A 45 30.62 -1.71 -7.72
N SER A 46 30.48 -0.38 -7.81
CA SER A 46 30.26 0.49 -6.64
C SER A 46 28.93 0.18 -5.92
N LYS A 47 27.88 -0.21 -6.66
CA LYS A 47 26.60 -0.60 -6.04
C LYS A 47 26.66 -1.94 -5.31
N ARG A 48 27.56 -2.85 -5.70
CA ARG A 48 27.77 -4.14 -5.00
C ARG A 48 28.67 -3.97 -3.78
N GLU A 49 29.73 -3.17 -3.83
CA GLU A 49 30.57 -2.91 -2.65
C GLU A 49 29.88 -2.01 -1.63
N VAL A 50 29.05 -1.05 -2.07
CA VAL A 50 28.18 -0.29 -1.15
C VAL A 50 27.11 -1.21 -0.57
N ALA A 51 26.50 -2.13 -1.33
CA ALA A 51 25.54 -3.08 -0.77
C ALA A 51 26.19 -4.10 0.20
N ILE A 52 27.40 -4.57 -0.07
CA ILE A 52 28.15 -5.50 0.80
C ILE A 52 28.69 -4.78 2.04
N SER A 53 29.13 -3.52 1.91
CA SER A 53 29.53 -2.68 3.04
C SER A 53 28.33 -2.26 3.88
N TYR A 54 27.18 -1.98 3.26
CA TYR A 54 25.91 -1.70 3.94
C TYR A 54 25.38 -2.96 4.64
N TRP A 55 25.45 -4.14 4.02
CA TRP A 55 25.07 -5.40 4.67
C TRP A 55 26.07 -5.85 5.73
N SER A 56 27.36 -5.60 5.58
CA SER A 56 28.40 -5.86 6.59
C SER A 56 28.29 -4.90 7.78
N ALA A 57 27.98 -3.62 7.52
CA ALA A 57 27.68 -2.62 8.54
C ALA A 57 26.35 -2.91 9.25
N VAL A 58 25.32 -3.36 8.54
CA VAL A 58 24.05 -3.81 9.11
C VAL A 58 24.24 -5.09 9.92
N LYS A 59 25.08 -6.04 9.47
CA LYS A 59 25.40 -7.27 10.22
C LYS A 59 26.24 -7.00 11.47
N ARG A 60 27.12 -5.98 11.45
CA ARG A 60 27.85 -5.48 12.63
C ARG A 60 26.98 -4.62 13.56
N PHE A 61 26.01 -3.88 13.02
CA PHE A 61 25.03 -3.08 13.77
C PHE A 61 24.00 -3.97 14.48
N LEU A 62 23.59 -5.07 13.84
CA LEU A 62 22.68 -6.07 14.42
C LEU A 62 23.37 -6.98 15.47
N ALA A 63 24.69 -7.19 15.35
CA ALA A 63 25.45 -8.00 16.31
C ALA A 63 25.82 -7.27 17.62
N ASN A 64 25.69 -5.94 17.70
CA ASN A 64 26.13 -5.12 18.83
C ASN A 64 25.01 -4.29 19.52
N LEU A 65 23.74 -4.56 19.22
CA LEU A 65 22.60 -3.95 19.90
C LEU A 65 22.27 -4.68 21.23
N PRO A 66 22.22 -3.99 22.38
CA PRO A 66 21.70 -4.59 23.61
C PRO A 66 20.20 -4.90 23.44
N ARG A 67 19.80 -6.10 23.85
CA ARG A 67 18.51 -6.79 23.59
C ARG A 67 17.21 -6.09 24.03
N PHE A 68 17.25 -4.82 24.46
CA PHE A 68 16.07 -4.08 24.94
C PHE A 68 15.40 -3.18 23.88
N ALA A 69 16.06 -2.92 22.74
CA ALA A 69 15.62 -1.91 21.76
C ALA A 69 14.66 -2.42 20.65
N LEU A 70 14.57 -3.74 20.43
CA LEU A 70 13.66 -4.31 19.41
C LEU A 70 12.21 -4.45 19.91
N ALA A 71 12.00 -4.55 21.22
CA ALA A 71 10.67 -4.64 21.84
C ALA A 71 9.94 -3.28 21.91
N THR A 72 10.66 -2.16 21.87
CA THR A 72 10.10 -0.80 21.93
C THR A 72 9.66 -0.28 20.57
N TRP A 73 10.35 -0.64 19.48
CA TRP A 73 9.96 -0.25 18.13
C TRP A 73 8.67 -0.96 17.65
N ALA A 74 8.48 -2.24 17.98
CA ALA A 74 7.25 -2.98 17.68
C ALA A 74 6.03 -2.47 18.49
N ARG A 75 6.28 -1.92 19.69
CA ARG A 75 5.24 -1.39 20.58
C ARG A 75 4.78 0.01 20.16
N ASP A 76 5.62 0.78 19.47
CA ASP A 76 5.30 2.16 19.04
C ASP A 76 4.59 2.23 17.67
N LEU A 77 4.80 1.23 16.80
CA LEU A 77 4.00 1.09 15.57
C LEU A 77 2.53 0.67 15.88
N PHE A 78 2.32 -0.07 16.98
CA PHE A 78 0.99 -0.43 17.48
C PHE A 78 0.32 0.71 18.30
N SER A 79 1.08 1.69 18.80
CA SER A 79 0.56 2.80 19.61
C SER A 79 -0.10 3.89 18.76
N ARG A 80 0.43 4.17 17.56
CA ARG A 80 -0.09 5.21 16.64
C ARG A 80 -1.45 4.88 16.01
N ASN A 81 -1.84 3.60 15.96
CA ASN A 81 -3.14 3.17 15.43
C ASN A 81 -4.28 3.30 16.47
N ARG A 82 -3.98 3.73 17.70
CA ARG A 82 -4.95 3.91 18.80
C ARG A 82 -5.46 5.35 18.95
N ALA A 83 -4.86 6.30 18.23
CA ALA A 83 -5.11 7.74 18.41
C ALA A 83 -6.34 8.29 17.66
N SER A 84 -6.98 7.52 16.78
CA SER A 84 -8.19 7.97 16.05
C SER A 84 -9.51 7.49 16.66
N SER A 85 -9.50 6.92 17.87
CA SER A 85 -10.70 6.35 18.53
C SER A 85 -10.95 6.87 19.95
N SER A 86 -10.30 7.95 20.41
CA SER A 86 -10.36 8.38 21.81
C SER A 86 -11.31 9.56 22.12
N ALA A 87 -12.43 9.69 21.40
CA ALA A 87 -13.42 10.75 21.68
C ALA A 87 -14.76 10.23 22.24
N ALA A 88 -14.84 8.95 22.65
CA ALA A 88 -16.08 8.36 23.17
C ALA A 88 -15.86 7.34 24.30
N ALA A 89 -14.84 7.54 25.13
CA ALA A 89 -14.49 6.65 26.24
C ALA A 89 -14.19 7.45 27.51
N ASP A 90 -15.16 8.21 27.98
CA ASP A 90 -15.22 8.68 29.38
C ASP A 90 -16.55 8.19 29.97
N TYR A 91 -16.66 6.88 30.19
CA TYR A 91 -17.60 6.31 31.16
C TYR A 91 -17.18 4.87 31.50
N VAL A 92 -16.91 4.64 32.80
CA VAL A 92 -16.72 3.37 33.53
C VAL A 92 -15.36 2.66 33.38
N ASP A 93 -14.56 2.63 34.45
CA ASP A 93 -14.50 1.43 35.32
C ASP A 93 -13.81 1.74 36.68
N ARG A 94 -14.62 1.77 37.74
CA ARG A 94 -14.24 1.50 39.13
C ARG A 94 -15.17 0.37 39.55
N ASP A 95 -14.59 -0.64 40.20
CA ASP A 95 -15.22 -1.86 40.72
C ASP A 95 -15.02 -3.11 39.85
N THR A 96 -13.79 -3.61 39.84
CA THR A 96 -13.49 -5.02 39.56
C THR A 96 -12.46 -5.56 40.54
N ASP A 97 -12.85 -5.67 41.81
CA ASP A 97 -12.21 -6.55 42.79
C ASP A 97 -13.32 -7.14 43.67
N ASP A 98 -13.73 -8.38 43.37
CA ASP A 98 -14.07 -9.46 44.32
C ASP A 98 -14.96 -10.51 43.62
N TYR A 99 -14.42 -11.70 43.37
CA TYR A 99 -15.22 -12.88 43.02
C TYR A 99 -14.73 -14.07 43.82
N GLY A 100 -15.34 -14.23 44.99
CA GLY A 100 -15.17 -15.37 45.87
C GLY A 100 -16.35 -15.56 46.84
N GLY A 101 -17.53 -15.92 46.33
CA GLY A 101 -18.54 -16.62 47.15
C GLY A 101 -20.00 -16.17 47.04
N ASN A 102 -20.88 -17.17 46.95
CA ASN A 102 -22.32 -17.15 47.27
C ASN A 102 -23.32 -16.49 46.28
N SER A 103 -23.63 -17.22 45.21
CA SER A 103 -24.60 -16.88 44.14
C SER A 103 -26.09 -17.10 44.49
N ALA A 104 -26.56 -16.76 45.70
CA ALA A 104 -27.98 -17.01 46.07
C ALA A 104 -28.77 -15.82 46.65
N ALA A 105 -28.14 -14.69 47.01
CA ALA A 105 -28.83 -13.62 47.75
C ALA A 105 -29.22 -12.36 46.94
N TYR A 106 -28.79 -12.21 45.68
CA TYR A 106 -29.11 -11.01 44.88
C TYR A 106 -30.14 -11.30 43.78
N LYS A 107 -31.39 -11.56 44.16
CA LYS A 107 -32.54 -11.40 43.26
C LYS A 107 -33.41 -10.28 43.84
N ASN A 108 -33.49 -9.17 43.11
CA ASN A 108 -34.21 -7.92 43.41
C ASN A 108 -33.39 -6.77 44.04
N GLN A 109 -32.32 -6.34 43.36
CA GLN A 109 -31.91 -4.93 43.44
C GLN A 109 -32.11 -4.29 42.07
N SER A 110 -33.04 -3.34 42.00
CA SER A 110 -33.26 -2.48 40.83
C SER A 110 -32.06 -1.56 40.65
N HIS A 111 -31.24 -1.83 39.63
CA HIS A 111 -30.10 -1.00 39.27
C HIS A 111 -30.58 0.26 38.55
N ASN A 112 -30.21 1.44 39.05
CA ASN A 112 -30.49 2.72 38.41
C ASN A 112 -29.38 3.06 37.39
N PRO A 113 -29.73 3.49 36.17
CA PRO A 113 -28.75 3.84 35.14
C PRO A 113 -27.89 5.04 35.58
N THR A 114 -26.65 5.08 35.10
CA THR A 114 -25.65 6.15 35.36
C THR A 114 -26.06 7.54 34.83
N ARG A 115 -27.19 7.63 34.13
CA ARG A 115 -27.87 8.88 33.76
C ARG A 115 -29.34 8.78 34.19
N SER A 116 -29.85 9.80 34.88
CA SER A 116 -31.26 9.91 35.24
C SER A 116 -32.12 10.12 33.98
N VAL A 117 -32.49 9.03 33.31
CA VAL A 117 -33.38 9.06 32.13
C VAL A 117 -34.58 8.16 32.40
N ASP A 118 -35.78 8.68 32.19
CA ASP A 118 -37.02 7.91 32.27
C ASP A 118 -36.96 6.69 31.34
N LYS A 119 -37.11 5.49 31.91
CA LYS A 119 -37.01 4.21 31.17
C LYS A 119 -37.97 4.15 29.97
N ASP A 120 -39.22 4.59 30.15
CA ASP A 120 -40.23 4.58 29.10
C ASP A 120 -39.87 5.51 27.94
N LYS A 121 -39.27 6.67 28.26
CA LYS A 121 -38.76 7.61 27.26
C LYS A 121 -37.58 7.02 26.50
N ALA A 122 -36.65 6.36 27.20
CA ALA A 122 -35.52 5.68 26.57
C ALA A 122 -35.96 4.52 25.65
N GLU A 123 -36.99 3.75 26.05
CA GLU A 123 -37.59 2.71 25.21
C GLU A 123 -38.27 3.28 23.97
N ALA A 124 -39.02 4.38 24.10
CA ALA A 124 -39.61 5.08 22.96
C ALA A 124 -38.53 5.61 22.00
N GLU A 125 -37.46 6.21 22.52
CA GLU A 125 -36.32 6.68 21.74
C GLU A 125 -35.56 5.52 21.05
N LEU A 126 -35.44 4.38 21.71
CA LEU A 126 -34.86 3.16 21.15
C LEU A 126 -35.70 2.63 19.99
N GLN A 127 -37.03 2.57 20.13
CA GLN A 127 -37.93 2.17 19.05
C GLN A 127 -37.78 3.08 17.82
N VAL A 128 -37.68 4.41 18.03
CA VAL A 128 -37.43 5.37 16.94
C VAL A 128 -36.06 5.14 16.31
N ALA A 129 -35.03 4.84 17.10
CA ALA A 129 -33.70 4.53 16.58
C ALA A 129 -33.71 3.27 15.72
N LEU A 130 -34.30 2.17 16.20
CA LEU A 130 -34.41 0.91 15.46
C LEU A 130 -35.20 1.10 14.16
N LYS A 131 -36.33 1.82 14.20
CA LYS A 131 -37.10 2.16 12.99
C LYS A 131 -36.27 2.92 11.95
N LYS A 132 -35.41 3.85 12.38
CA LYS A 132 -34.53 4.63 11.49
C LYS A 132 -33.31 3.84 11.00
N ALA A 133 -32.88 2.82 11.74
CA ALA A 133 -31.81 1.91 11.32
C ALA A 133 -32.31 0.89 10.28
N THR A 134 -33.56 0.44 10.40
CA THR A 134 -34.21 -0.52 9.50
C THR A 134 -35.16 0.16 8.51
N ASN A 135 -34.78 1.33 7.98
CA ASN A 135 -35.54 1.99 6.91
C ASN A 135 -35.46 1.20 5.58
N PRO A 136 -36.48 1.29 4.71
CA PRO A 136 -36.56 0.50 3.46
C PRO A 136 -35.57 0.93 2.37
N ASP A 137 -34.89 2.07 2.54
CA ASP A 137 -33.90 2.55 1.57
C ASP A 137 -32.73 1.56 1.47
N GLU A 138 -32.30 1.24 0.23
CA GLU A 138 -31.20 0.33 -0.11
C GLU A 138 -29.81 0.96 0.19
N THR A 139 -29.62 1.36 1.44
CA THR A 139 -28.43 1.98 2.02
C THR A 139 -28.08 1.26 3.31
N ALA A 140 -26.85 1.43 3.80
CA ALA A 140 -26.45 0.82 5.06
C ALA A 140 -27.31 1.30 6.24
N PRO A 141 -27.48 0.49 7.30
CA PRO A 141 -28.10 0.93 8.54
C PRO A 141 -27.37 2.16 9.10
N LYS A 142 -28.12 3.24 9.36
CA LYS A 142 -27.56 4.50 9.85
C LYS A 142 -26.82 4.31 11.18
N GLN A 143 -25.50 4.52 11.17
CA GLN A 143 -24.60 4.17 12.27
C GLN A 143 -24.98 4.82 13.61
N LYS A 144 -25.39 6.09 13.61
CA LYS A 144 -25.82 6.78 14.84
C LYS A 144 -26.97 6.06 15.57
N HIS A 145 -27.87 5.42 14.82
CA HIS A 145 -29.03 4.72 15.37
C HIS A 145 -28.65 3.31 15.83
N VAL A 146 -27.80 2.62 15.08
CA VAL A 146 -27.22 1.34 15.52
C VAL A 146 -26.41 1.52 16.80
N ARG A 147 -25.59 2.58 16.88
CA ARG A 147 -24.82 2.91 18.09
C ARG A 147 -25.73 3.21 19.27
N LYS A 148 -26.84 3.92 19.08
CA LYS A 148 -27.82 4.16 20.15
C LYS A 148 -28.43 2.86 20.69
N ALA A 149 -28.71 1.88 19.83
CA ALA A 149 -29.18 0.56 20.27
C ALA A 149 -28.10 -0.23 21.02
N ILE A 150 -26.84 -0.16 20.59
CA ILE A 150 -25.71 -0.77 21.31
C ILE A 150 -25.55 -0.14 22.70
N VAL A 151 -25.48 1.20 22.77
CA VAL A 151 -25.33 1.95 24.02
C VAL A 151 -26.49 1.65 24.99
N TYR A 152 -27.72 1.51 24.49
CA TYR A 152 -28.86 1.10 25.32
C TYR A 152 -28.61 -0.22 26.07
N THR A 153 -27.98 -1.21 25.43
CA THR A 153 -27.66 -2.48 26.12
C THR A 153 -26.67 -2.32 27.26
N TRP A 154 -25.78 -1.33 27.18
CA TRP A 154 -24.81 -1.01 28.22
C TRP A 154 -25.44 -0.18 29.35
N ASP A 155 -26.24 0.83 28.99
CA ASP A 155 -26.91 1.73 29.95
C ASP A 155 -27.88 0.96 30.86
N TYR A 156 -28.64 0.02 30.30
CA TYR A 156 -29.68 -0.73 31.03
C TYR A 156 -29.28 -2.17 31.36
N ARG A 157 -28.08 -2.63 30.94
CA ARG A 157 -27.61 -4.01 31.07
C ARG A 157 -28.66 -5.05 30.62
N SER A 158 -29.43 -4.74 29.58
CA SER A 158 -30.41 -5.63 28.97
C SER A 158 -30.65 -5.28 27.51
N SER A 159 -30.90 -6.30 26.70
CA SER A 159 -31.29 -6.23 25.29
C SER A 159 -32.76 -6.57 25.05
N THR A 160 -33.51 -6.96 26.09
CA THR A 160 -34.93 -7.37 25.98
C THR A 160 -35.81 -6.37 25.22
N SER A 161 -35.69 -5.08 25.52
CA SER A 161 -36.47 -4.02 24.86
C SER A 161 -36.13 -3.86 23.37
N ILE A 162 -34.90 -4.22 22.95
CA ILE A 162 -34.50 -4.23 21.53
C ILE A 162 -35.26 -5.33 20.79
N TRP A 163 -35.30 -6.54 21.35
CA TRP A 163 -36.02 -7.66 20.74
C TRP A 163 -37.54 -7.42 20.68
N ALA A 164 -38.11 -6.83 21.73
CA ALA A 164 -39.51 -6.42 21.74
C ALA A 164 -39.81 -5.39 20.64
N ALA A 165 -38.95 -4.37 20.50
CA ALA A 165 -39.10 -3.35 19.46
C ALA A 165 -38.97 -3.93 18.05
N LEU A 166 -38.00 -4.82 17.80
CA LEU A 166 -37.79 -5.43 16.48
C LEU A 166 -38.98 -6.28 16.03
N ARG A 167 -39.72 -6.91 16.95
CA ARG A 167 -40.94 -7.67 16.62
C ARG A 167 -42.13 -6.79 16.25
N VAL A 168 -42.20 -5.57 16.79
CA VAL A 168 -43.29 -4.62 16.52
C VAL A 168 -43.07 -3.90 15.17
N LEU A 169 -41.82 -3.78 14.73
CA LEU A 169 -41.52 -3.15 13.44
C LEU A 169 -41.92 -4.05 12.27
N PRO A 170 -42.54 -3.49 11.20
CA PRO A 170 -42.91 -4.25 10.00
C PRO A 170 -41.68 -4.50 9.11
N ILE A 171 -40.67 -5.21 9.62
CA ILE A 171 -39.44 -5.49 8.86
C ILE A 171 -39.61 -6.67 7.91
N LEU A 172 -40.50 -7.63 8.24
CA LEU A 172 -40.69 -8.87 7.48
C LEU A 172 -41.47 -8.67 6.16
N SER A 173 -42.00 -7.48 5.90
CA SER A 173 -42.66 -7.17 4.62
C SER A 173 -41.68 -6.76 3.53
N ASP A 174 -40.47 -6.33 3.88
CA ASP A 174 -39.46 -5.87 2.93
C ASP A 174 -38.11 -6.54 3.18
N GLU A 175 -37.52 -7.07 2.10
CA GLU A 175 -36.27 -7.83 2.16
C GLU A 175 -35.08 -6.95 2.58
N VAL A 176 -35.06 -5.67 2.19
CA VAL A 176 -33.98 -4.73 2.56
C VAL A 176 -34.07 -4.40 4.05
N GLN A 177 -35.28 -4.13 4.55
CA GLN A 177 -35.50 -3.90 5.99
C GLN A 177 -35.12 -5.11 6.84
N THR A 178 -35.49 -6.32 6.41
CA THR A 178 -35.10 -7.56 7.09
C THR A 178 -33.58 -7.74 7.09
N PHE A 179 -32.92 -7.54 5.96
CA PHE A 179 -31.46 -7.64 5.86
C PHE A 179 -30.74 -6.60 6.75
N LYS A 180 -31.23 -5.36 6.78
CA LYS A 180 -30.70 -4.29 7.66
C LYS A 180 -30.96 -4.56 9.13
N ALA A 181 -32.09 -5.16 9.48
CA ALA A 181 -32.36 -5.62 10.84
C ALA A 181 -31.34 -6.68 11.26
N LEU A 182 -31.01 -7.64 10.39
CA LEU A 182 -29.99 -8.66 10.67
C LEU A 182 -28.59 -8.07 10.83
N ILE A 183 -28.20 -7.09 10.00
CA ILE A 183 -26.94 -6.34 10.18
C ILE A 183 -26.93 -5.62 11.54
N THR A 184 -28.03 -5.00 11.91
CA THR A 184 -28.17 -4.28 13.19
C THR A 184 -28.07 -5.23 14.37
N VAL A 185 -28.76 -6.37 14.31
CA VAL A 185 -28.68 -7.44 15.32
C VAL A 185 -27.25 -7.97 15.42
N HIS A 186 -26.59 -8.26 14.30
CA HIS A 186 -25.21 -8.76 14.31
C HIS A 186 -24.25 -7.78 15.00
N LYS A 187 -24.37 -6.49 14.70
CA LYS A 187 -23.58 -5.44 15.38
C LYS A 187 -23.88 -5.33 16.88
N ILE A 188 -25.14 -5.49 17.29
CA ILE A 188 -25.54 -5.51 18.71
C ILE A 188 -24.98 -6.74 19.43
N LEU A 189 -24.95 -7.91 18.77
CA LEU A 189 -24.33 -9.11 19.33
C LEU A 189 -22.81 -8.98 19.45
N GLN A 190 -22.16 -8.18 18.61
CA GLN A 190 -20.72 -7.93 18.65
C GLN A 190 -20.32 -6.92 19.73
N GLU A 191 -20.97 -5.75 19.75
CA GLU A 191 -20.53 -4.58 20.54
C GLU A 191 -21.43 -4.28 21.76
N GLY A 192 -22.53 -5.04 21.96
CA GLY A 192 -23.44 -4.89 23.09
C GLY A 192 -22.93 -5.49 24.40
N HIS A 193 -23.61 -5.18 25.51
CA HIS A 193 -23.28 -5.73 26.82
C HIS A 193 -23.29 -7.29 26.78
N PRO A 194 -22.38 -8.00 27.47
CA PRO A 194 -22.25 -9.48 27.37
C PRO A 194 -23.55 -10.26 27.63
N ILE A 195 -24.47 -9.72 28.45
CA ILE A 195 -25.79 -10.30 28.69
C ILE A 195 -26.63 -10.46 27.41
N THR A 196 -26.38 -9.61 26.41
CA THR A 196 -27.07 -9.62 25.12
C THR A 196 -26.93 -10.96 24.42
N LEU A 197 -25.75 -11.60 24.51
CA LEU A 197 -25.52 -12.94 23.94
C LEU A 197 -26.38 -14.01 24.62
N LYS A 198 -26.57 -13.90 25.94
CA LYS A 198 -27.42 -14.82 26.73
C LYS A 198 -28.90 -14.60 26.40
N GLU A 199 -29.35 -13.35 26.39
CA GLU A 199 -30.74 -13.01 26.08
C GLU A 199 -31.11 -13.31 24.63
N ALA A 200 -30.17 -13.19 23.70
CA ALA A 200 -30.35 -13.52 22.28
C ALA A 200 -30.61 -15.01 22.03
N GLN A 201 -30.15 -15.92 22.91
CA GLN A 201 -30.44 -17.36 22.80
C GLN A 201 -31.95 -17.64 22.79
N ASN A 202 -32.71 -16.83 23.54
CA ASN A 202 -34.18 -16.94 23.61
C ASN A 202 -34.88 -16.40 22.36
N GLN A 203 -34.13 -15.82 21.41
CA GLN A 203 -34.64 -15.13 20.22
C GLN A 203 -34.35 -15.89 18.92
N THR A 204 -33.80 -17.10 19.02
CA THR A 204 -33.48 -17.98 17.89
C THR A 204 -34.70 -18.27 17.01
N SER A 205 -35.86 -18.54 17.61
CA SER A 205 -37.12 -18.77 16.89
C SER A 205 -37.59 -17.59 16.03
N TRP A 206 -37.33 -16.36 16.49
CA TRP A 206 -37.63 -15.16 15.73
C TRP A 206 -36.66 -14.99 14.55
N LEU A 207 -35.36 -15.24 14.75
CA LEU A 207 -34.36 -15.22 13.67
C LEU A 207 -34.69 -16.24 12.59
N GLU A 208 -35.08 -17.46 12.96
CA GLU A 208 -35.55 -18.47 12.00
C GLU A 208 -36.80 -18.00 11.24
N THR A 209 -37.68 -17.27 11.90
CA THR A 209 -38.86 -16.70 11.25
C THR A 209 -38.47 -15.66 10.21
N CYS A 210 -37.46 -14.82 10.46
CA CYS A 210 -36.91 -13.91 9.44
C CYS A 210 -36.42 -14.67 8.19
N ALA A 211 -35.83 -15.85 8.35
CA ALA A 211 -35.41 -16.69 7.22
C ALA A 211 -36.57 -17.39 6.51
N ARG A 212 -37.59 -17.86 7.24
CA ARG A 212 -38.74 -18.57 6.69
C ARG A 212 -39.73 -17.64 5.97
N THR A 213 -39.92 -16.42 6.47
CA THR A 213 -40.89 -15.46 5.91
C THR A 213 -40.40 -14.84 4.60
N MET A 214 -39.08 -14.77 4.39
CA MET A 214 -38.49 -14.31 3.13
C MET A 214 -38.55 -15.45 2.09
N GLY A 215 -39.47 -15.35 1.13
CA GLY A 215 -39.76 -16.36 0.11
C GLY A 215 -38.64 -16.61 -0.92
N ASN A 216 -39.01 -17.03 -2.14
CA ASN A 216 -38.07 -17.16 -3.25
C ASN A 216 -37.45 -15.79 -3.60
N ASP A 217 -36.24 -15.81 -4.17
CA ASP A 217 -35.49 -14.57 -4.43
C ASP A 217 -36.33 -13.58 -5.26
N SER A 218 -36.63 -12.44 -4.64
CA SER A 218 -37.30 -11.29 -5.23
C SER A 218 -36.39 -10.62 -6.27
N ALA A 219 -36.91 -9.68 -7.05
CA ALA A 219 -36.15 -8.92 -8.04
C ALA A 219 -34.89 -8.24 -7.47
N ARG A 220 -34.80 -7.99 -6.16
CA ARG A 220 -33.60 -7.41 -5.49
C ARG A 220 -32.63 -8.45 -4.92
N GLY A 221 -33.02 -9.72 -4.83
CA GLY A 221 -32.15 -10.85 -4.51
C GLY A 221 -31.53 -10.82 -3.11
N TYR A 222 -32.25 -10.34 -2.09
CA TYR A 222 -31.78 -10.39 -0.70
C TYR A 222 -32.26 -11.67 0.04
N GLY A 223 -33.19 -12.45 -0.51
CA GLY A 223 -33.75 -13.62 0.17
C GLY A 223 -32.71 -14.70 0.48
N SER A 224 -31.87 -15.04 -0.49
CA SER A 224 -30.71 -15.93 -0.31
C SER A 224 -29.70 -15.39 0.71
N LEU A 225 -29.39 -14.09 0.65
CA LEU A 225 -28.50 -13.43 1.62
C LEU A 225 -29.07 -13.46 3.05
N ILE A 226 -30.37 -13.22 3.22
CA ILE A 226 -31.04 -13.25 4.52
C ILE A 226 -30.97 -14.64 5.14
N ARG A 227 -31.28 -15.70 4.37
CA ARG A 227 -31.21 -17.08 4.86
C ARG A 227 -29.79 -17.45 5.31
N ALA A 228 -28.78 -17.09 4.52
CA ALA A 228 -27.39 -17.32 4.87
C ALA A 228 -26.94 -16.51 6.10
N TYR A 229 -27.38 -15.25 6.22
CA TYR A 229 -27.09 -14.42 7.38
C TYR A 229 -27.73 -14.99 8.66
N VAL A 230 -28.99 -15.41 8.60
CA VAL A 230 -29.66 -16.05 9.74
C VAL A 230 -28.91 -17.32 10.15
N LYS A 231 -28.48 -18.16 9.20
CA LYS A 231 -27.65 -19.34 9.49
C LYS A 231 -26.37 -18.94 10.24
N LEU A 232 -25.66 -17.92 9.78
CA LEU A 232 -24.44 -17.42 10.43
C LEU A 232 -24.71 -16.92 11.86
N ILE A 233 -25.76 -16.13 12.08
CA ILE A 233 -26.10 -15.62 13.43
C ILE A 233 -26.48 -16.78 14.36
N LEU A 234 -27.24 -17.77 13.86
CA LEU A 234 -27.57 -18.96 14.66
C LEU A 234 -26.34 -19.81 14.99
N ALA A 235 -25.39 -19.96 14.05
CA ALA A 235 -24.11 -20.62 14.31
C ALA A 235 -23.31 -19.88 15.37
N LYS A 236 -23.24 -18.55 15.30
CA LYS A 236 -22.62 -17.68 16.32
C LYS A 236 -23.28 -17.87 17.70
N LEU A 237 -24.61 -17.85 17.77
CA LEU A 237 -25.32 -18.06 19.04
C LEU A 237 -25.07 -19.49 19.58
N LYS A 238 -25.04 -20.50 18.71
CA LYS A 238 -24.69 -21.87 19.11
C LYS A 238 -23.28 -21.95 19.68
N PHE A 239 -22.30 -21.26 19.08
CA PHE A 239 -20.93 -21.17 19.61
C PHE A 239 -20.93 -20.56 21.02
N HIS A 240 -21.53 -19.39 21.20
CA HIS A 240 -21.58 -18.68 22.49
C HIS A 240 -22.39 -19.40 23.57
N ARG A 241 -23.24 -20.36 23.20
CA ARG A 241 -23.94 -21.23 24.15
C ARG A 241 -23.02 -22.27 24.78
N HIS A 242 -22.10 -22.84 24.00
CA HIS A 242 -21.12 -23.82 24.49
C HIS A 242 -19.91 -23.11 25.09
N HIS A 243 -19.46 -22.03 24.46
CA HIS A 243 -18.23 -21.30 24.80
C HIS A 243 -18.53 -19.92 25.39
N THR A 244 -19.07 -19.86 26.61
CA THR A 244 -19.50 -18.61 27.27
C THR A 244 -18.36 -17.66 27.66
N ALA A 245 -17.11 -18.11 27.56
CA ALA A 245 -15.93 -17.32 27.89
C ALA A 245 -15.61 -16.26 26.82
N PHE A 246 -16.02 -16.48 25.57
CA PHE A 246 -15.74 -15.55 24.49
C PHE A 246 -16.70 -14.37 24.52
N ASN A 247 -16.19 -13.17 24.25
CA ASN A 247 -17.03 -11.99 24.06
C ASN A 247 -17.61 -11.94 22.63
N GLY A 248 -18.58 -11.04 22.42
CA GLY A 248 -19.32 -10.97 21.15
C GLY A 248 -18.48 -10.61 19.93
N LEU A 249 -17.39 -9.86 20.10
CA LEU A 249 -16.51 -9.39 19.03
C LEU A 249 -15.29 -10.31 18.79
N PHE A 250 -15.09 -11.32 19.64
CA PHE A 250 -13.86 -12.12 19.69
C PHE A 250 -12.61 -11.24 19.86
N GLU A 251 -12.65 -10.29 20.80
CA GLU A 251 -11.44 -9.53 21.14
C GLU A 251 -10.41 -10.45 21.80
N TYR A 252 -9.17 -10.31 21.38
CA TYR A 252 -8.09 -11.14 21.86
C TYR A 252 -7.74 -10.78 23.30
N GLU A 253 -8.12 -11.66 24.23
CA GLU A 253 -7.64 -11.65 25.61
C GLU A 253 -6.77 -12.89 25.85
N GLU A 254 -5.52 -12.67 26.23
CA GLU A 254 -4.51 -13.72 26.41
C GLU A 254 -4.97 -14.80 27.40
N TYR A 255 -5.72 -14.40 28.44
CA TYR A 255 -6.25 -15.31 29.45
C TYR A 255 -7.40 -16.22 28.94
N ILE A 256 -8.25 -15.74 28.03
CA ILE A 256 -9.33 -16.55 27.45
C ILE A 256 -8.73 -17.62 26.54
N ALA A 257 -7.71 -17.27 25.75
CA ALA A 257 -7.01 -18.24 24.91
C ALA A 257 -6.36 -19.35 25.75
N LEU A 258 -5.88 -19.06 26.97
CA LEU A 258 -5.29 -20.05 27.89
C LEU A 258 -6.33 -20.93 28.61
N LYS A 259 -7.61 -20.52 28.63
CA LYS A 259 -8.68 -21.21 29.33
C LYS A 259 -9.19 -22.36 28.46
N GLY A 260 -9.06 -23.59 28.93
CA GLY A 260 -9.42 -24.82 28.18
C GLY A 260 -8.24 -25.51 27.48
N ILE A 261 -7.01 -24.97 27.59
CA ILE A 261 -5.77 -25.64 27.10
C ILE A 261 -5.12 -26.50 28.21
N ASP A 262 -5.75 -26.61 29.38
CA ASP A 262 -5.31 -27.59 30.38
C ASP A 262 -5.74 -29.01 29.96
N ASP A 263 -6.80 -29.15 29.15
CA ASP A 263 -7.19 -30.40 28.48
C ASP A 263 -7.03 -30.26 26.96
N PRO A 264 -6.10 -31.00 26.33
CA PRO A 264 -5.92 -30.98 24.88
C PRO A 264 -7.20 -31.31 24.08
N ASN A 265 -8.11 -32.12 24.63
CA ASN A 265 -9.35 -32.49 23.95
C ASN A 265 -10.33 -31.32 23.87
N GLU A 266 -10.51 -30.60 25.00
CA GLU A 266 -11.35 -29.40 25.06
C GLU A 266 -10.78 -28.30 24.14
N GLY A 267 -9.46 -28.09 24.17
CA GLY A 267 -8.77 -27.17 23.27
C GLY A 267 -8.97 -27.51 21.79
N PHE A 268 -8.92 -28.79 21.42
CA PHE A 268 -9.16 -29.26 20.05
C PHE A 268 -10.60 -28.98 19.61
N GLU A 269 -11.60 -29.30 20.45
CA GLU A 269 -13.01 -29.03 20.16
C GLU A 269 -13.29 -27.53 20.01
N THR A 270 -12.77 -26.67 20.90
CA THR A 270 -12.95 -25.23 20.79
C THR A 270 -12.32 -24.65 19.52
N ILE A 271 -11.12 -25.10 19.14
CA ILE A 271 -10.48 -24.68 17.88
C ILE A 271 -11.32 -25.13 16.69
N MET A 272 -11.83 -26.36 16.71
CA MET A 272 -12.69 -26.91 15.65
C MET A 272 -13.97 -26.08 15.49
N ASP A 273 -14.63 -25.71 16.59
CA ASP A 273 -15.82 -24.88 16.60
C ASP A 273 -15.54 -23.44 16.10
N LEU A 274 -14.39 -22.85 16.45
CA LEU A 274 -13.95 -21.56 15.92
C LEU A 274 -13.69 -21.64 14.42
N MET A 275 -13.06 -22.71 13.93
CA MET A 275 -12.83 -22.95 12.51
C MET A 275 -14.14 -23.14 11.75
N ASN A 276 -15.12 -23.86 12.32
CA ASN A 276 -16.45 -24.01 11.73
C ASN A 276 -17.16 -22.66 11.56
N LEU A 277 -17.07 -21.79 12.57
CA LEU A 277 -17.64 -20.43 12.49
C LEU A 277 -16.91 -19.59 11.44
N GLN A 278 -15.59 -19.73 11.31
CA GLN A 278 -14.81 -19.05 10.27
C GLN A 278 -15.22 -19.50 8.86
N ASP A 279 -15.49 -20.79 8.65
CA ASP A 279 -15.97 -21.30 7.36
C ASP A 279 -17.39 -20.81 7.02
N ASP A 280 -18.27 -20.69 8.02
CA ASP A 280 -19.60 -20.09 7.82
C ASP A 280 -19.49 -18.60 7.44
N ILE A 281 -18.52 -17.86 7.99
CA ILE A 281 -18.23 -16.46 7.58
C ILE A 281 -17.73 -16.44 6.12
N ASP A 282 -16.79 -17.31 5.76
CA ASP A 282 -16.25 -17.40 4.40
C ASP A 282 -17.32 -17.77 3.37
N SER A 283 -18.19 -18.72 3.69
CA SER A 283 -19.32 -19.08 2.83
C SER A 283 -20.29 -17.90 2.64
N PHE A 284 -20.55 -17.12 3.70
CA PHE A 284 -21.49 -16.01 3.62
C PHE A 284 -20.91 -14.80 2.87
N GLN A 285 -19.64 -14.46 3.08
CA GLN A 285 -19.00 -13.35 2.36
C GLN A 285 -18.91 -13.64 0.86
N LYS A 286 -18.57 -14.88 0.45
CA LYS A 286 -18.58 -15.30 -0.97
C LYS A 286 -19.95 -15.12 -1.60
N LEU A 287 -21.01 -15.46 -0.86
CA LEU A 287 -22.38 -15.25 -1.31
C LEU A 287 -22.68 -13.75 -1.46
N ILE A 288 -22.26 -12.89 -0.53
CA ILE A 288 -22.43 -11.43 -0.65
C ILE A 288 -21.76 -10.89 -1.91
N PHE A 289 -20.50 -11.27 -2.17
CA PHE A 289 -19.78 -10.84 -3.38
C PHE A 289 -20.45 -11.36 -4.66
N ALA A 290 -20.94 -12.61 -4.66
CA ALA A 290 -21.69 -13.17 -5.79
C ALA A 290 -23.00 -12.41 -6.09
N HIS A 291 -23.60 -11.79 -5.07
CA HIS A 291 -24.82 -10.98 -5.20
C HIS A 291 -24.55 -9.48 -5.46
N PHE A 292 -23.31 -9.08 -5.75
CA PHE A 292 -23.02 -7.70 -6.18
C PHE A 292 -23.57 -7.43 -7.58
N ARG A 293 -24.25 -6.29 -7.73
CA ARG A 293 -24.83 -5.86 -9.00
C ARG A 293 -23.98 -4.75 -9.61
N GLY A 294 -23.63 -4.87 -10.90
CA GLY A 294 -22.68 -3.96 -11.57
C GLY A 294 -23.16 -2.50 -11.79
N SER A 295 -24.46 -2.21 -11.60
CA SER A 295 -25.06 -0.89 -11.86
C SER A 295 -25.77 -0.28 -10.63
N ALA A 296 -25.90 -1.02 -9.53
CA ALA A 296 -26.64 -0.58 -8.35
C ALA A 296 -25.71 -0.25 -7.17
N ASN A 297 -26.14 0.68 -6.31
CA ASN A 297 -25.46 1.01 -5.06
C ASN A 297 -25.45 -0.23 -4.14
N ASN A 298 -24.34 -0.96 -4.11
CA ASN A 298 -24.17 -2.15 -3.26
C ASN A 298 -23.93 -1.81 -1.78
N GLU A 299 -24.16 -0.56 -1.35
CA GLU A 299 -23.84 -0.06 -0.02
C GLU A 299 -24.46 -0.92 1.10
N CYS A 300 -25.74 -1.28 0.97
CA CYS A 300 -26.42 -2.15 1.93
C CYS A 300 -25.75 -3.53 2.04
N ARG A 301 -25.42 -4.16 0.91
CA ARG A 301 -24.71 -5.46 0.85
C ARG A 301 -23.30 -5.36 1.44
N ILE A 302 -22.55 -4.33 1.08
CA ILE A 302 -21.19 -4.08 1.59
C ILE A 302 -21.22 -3.85 3.11
N SER A 303 -22.26 -3.20 3.65
CA SER A 303 -22.37 -2.95 5.09
C SER A 303 -22.49 -4.23 5.93
N ALA A 304 -22.93 -5.35 5.34
CA ALA A 304 -22.94 -6.67 5.98
C ALA A 304 -21.55 -7.30 6.12
N LEU A 305 -20.59 -6.92 5.26
CA LEU A 305 -19.20 -7.40 5.32
C LEU A 305 -18.43 -6.78 6.50
N VAL A 306 -18.81 -5.57 6.93
CA VAL A 306 -18.14 -4.87 8.05
C VAL A 306 -18.07 -5.71 9.34
N PRO A 307 -19.18 -6.23 9.89
CA PRO A 307 -19.11 -7.09 11.07
C PRO A 307 -18.36 -8.42 10.80
N GLN A 308 -18.40 -8.96 9.58
CA GLN A 308 -17.71 -10.21 9.23
C GLN A 308 -16.19 -10.05 9.23
N VAL A 309 -15.67 -8.95 8.69
CA VAL A 309 -14.22 -8.67 8.70
C VAL A 309 -13.71 -8.54 10.13
N LYS A 310 -14.44 -7.85 11.01
CA LYS A 310 -14.06 -7.72 12.43
C LYS A 310 -14.02 -9.09 13.14
N GLU A 311 -15.06 -9.89 12.96
CA GLU A 311 -15.22 -11.18 13.65
C GLU A 311 -14.25 -12.25 13.13
N SER A 312 -14.09 -12.35 11.82
CA SER A 312 -13.14 -13.28 11.21
C SER A 312 -11.70 -13.04 11.67
N TYR A 313 -11.32 -11.78 11.88
CA TYR A 313 -9.99 -11.45 12.38
C TYR A 313 -9.80 -11.82 13.85
N GLY A 314 -10.81 -11.56 14.69
CA GLY A 314 -10.80 -11.98 16.09
C GLY A 314 -10.67 -13.50 16.23
N ILE A 315 -11.50 -14.24 15.49
CA ILE A 315 -11.46 -15.71 15.42
C ILE A 315 -10.08 -16.19 14.96
N TYR A 316 -9.54 -15.61 13.89
CA TYR A 316 -8.22 -15.98 13.35
C TYR A 316 -7.09 -15.79 14.38
N ARG A 317 -7.13 -14.73 15.19
CA ARG A 317 -6.16 -14.50 16.26
C ARG A 317 -6.26 -15.52 17.39
N PHE A 318 -7.48 -15.91 17.77
CA PHE A 318 -7.68 -16.98 18.75
C PHE A 318 -7.18 -18.32 18.24
N ILE A 319 -7.49 -18.69 17.00
CA ILE A 319 -7.01 -19.94 16.39
C ILE A 319 -5.49 -20.00 16.43
N ILE A 320 -4.76 -18.96 16.01
CA ILE A 320 -3.28 -18.96 16.07
C ILE A 320 -2.76 -19.18 17.48
N SER A 321 -3.30 -18.45 18.46
CA SER A 321 -2.81 -18.49 19.84
C SER A 321 -3.07 -19.84 20.49
N MET A 322 -4.29 -20.36 20.34
CA MET A 322 -4.66 -21.67 20.88
C MET A 322 -3.88 -22.79 20.19
N LEU A 323 -3.72 -22.75 18.86
CA LEU A 323 -2.95 -23.75 18.12
C LEU A 323 -1.47 -23.73 18.57
N ARG A 324 -0.84 -22.56 18.70
CA ARG A 324 0.53 -22.43 19.24
C ARG A 324 0.67 -22.96 20.66
N ALA A 325 -0.31 -22.69 21.52
CA ALA A 325 -0.30 -23.18 22.89
C ALA A 325 -0.50 -24.71 22.96
N MET A 326 -1.32 -25.28 22.07
CA MET A 326 -1.48 -26.73 21.90
C MET A 326 -0.17 -27.39 21.41
N TYR A 327 0.49 -26.82 20.39
CA TYR A 327 1.79 -27.27 19.91
C TYR A 327 2.91 -27.22 20.97
N ARG A 328 2.79 -26.34 21.98
CA ARG A 328 3.76 -26.28 23.09
C ARG A 328 3.50 -27.29 24.22
N ARG A 329 2.26 -27.77 24.35
CA ARG A 329 1.82 -28.59 25.50
C ARG A 329 1.64 -30.06 25.15
N THR A 330 1.16 -30.35 23.94
CA THR A 330 0.89 -31.72 23.49
C THR A 330 2.13 -32.31 22.84
N GLU A 331 2.52 -33.53 23.22
CA GLU A 331 3.65 -34.25 22.59
C GLU A 331 3.27 -34.93 21.28
N ASP A 332 1.96 -35.14 21.06
CA ASP A 332 1.38 -35.75 19.85
C ASP A 332 1.13 -34.69 18.77
N MET A 333 2.15 -34.45 17.94
CA MET A 333 2.09 -33.51 16.82
C MET A 333 1.19 -34.02 15.68
N ASP A 334 1.07 -35.35 15.53
CA ASP A 334 0.30 -35.97 14.46
C ASP A 334 -1.21 -35.73 14.65
N ALA A 335 -1.68 -35.70 15.91
CA ALA A 335 -3.06 -35.37 16.24
C ALA A 335 -3.46 -33.93 15.87
N LEU A 336 -2.51 -32.98 15.81
CA LEU A 336 -2.76 -31.57 15.50
C LEU A 336 -2.62 -31.23 14.01
N GLU A 337 -2.11 -32.16 13.20
CA GLU A 337 -1.88 -31.94 11.77
C GLU A 337 -3.18 -31.62 10.99
N PRO A 338 -4.33 -32.30 11.22
CA PRO A 338 -5.59 -31.95 10.53
C PRO A 338 -6.08 -30.52 10.83
N LEU A 339 -5.84 -30.02 12.06
CA LEU A 339 -6.16 -28.64 12.42
C LEU A 339 -5.22 -27.65 11.72
N LYS A 340 -3.95 -28.00 11.58
CA LYS A 340 -2.95 -27.19 10.90
C LYS A 340 -3.23 -27.09 9.39
N GLU A 341 -3.51 -28.20 8.72
CA GLU A 341 -3.89 -28.17 7.29
C GLU A 341 -5.14 -27.30 7.05
N ARG A 342 -6.14 -27.42 7.93
CA ARG A 342 -7.36 -26.60 7.85
C ARG A 342 -7.08 -25.13 8.13
N TYR A 343 -6.24 -24.83 9.11
CA TYR A 343 -5.78 -23.47 9.41
C TYR A 343 -5.09 -22.82 8.20
N ASP A 344 -4.21 -23.54 7.52
CA ASP A 344 -3.50 -23.03 6.33
C ASP A 344 -4.48 -22.72 5.20
N HIS A 345 -5.45 -23.60 4.95
CA HIS A 345 -6.50 -23.34 3.95
C HIS A 345 -7.36 -22.12 4.32
N GLN A 346 -7.73 -21.98 5.59
CA GLN A 346 -8.48 -20.81 6.07
C GLN A 346 -7.66 -19.52 5.98
N HIS A 347 -6.35 -19.57 6.23
CA HIS A 347 -5.45 -18.42 6.09
C HIS A 347 -5.49 -17.84 4.67
N PHE A 348 -5.32 -18.69 3.65
CA PHE A 348 -5.36 -18.24 2.26
C PHE A 348 -6.74 -17.73 1.83
N SER A 349 -7.81 -18.41 2.28
CA SER A 349 -9.19 -17.99 2.02
C SER A 349 -9.47 -16.61 2.64
N LEU A 350 -9.04 -16.40 3.89
CA LEU A 350 -9.21 -15.14 4.60
C LEU A 350 -8.38 -14.00 4.01
N ARG A 351 -7.17 -14.31 3.53
CA ARG A 351 -6.34 -13.34 2.79
C ARG A 351 -7.03 -12.88 1.50
N LYS A 352 -7.63 -13.81 0.74
CA LYS A 352 -8.41 -13.46 -0.46
C LYS A 352 -9.61 -12.59 -0.09
N PHE A 353 -10.34 -12.96 0.96
CA PHE A 353 -11.47 -12.17 1.46
C PHE A 353 -11.06 -10.73 1.81
N TYR A 354 -9.98 -10.54 2.59
CA TYR A 354 -9.50 -9.21 2.97
C TYR A 354 -8.97 -8.41 1.77
N TYR A 355 -8.34 -9.08 0.80
CA TYR A 355 -7.97 -8.45 -0.46
C TYR A 355 -9.19 -7.93 -1.23
N GLU A 356 -10.24 -8.74 -1.38
CA GLU A 356 -11.49 -8.32 -2.02
C GLU A 356 -12.17 -7.16 -1.26
N CYS A 357 -12.19 -7.21 0.08
CA CYS A 357 -12.69 -6.11 0.91
C CYS A 357 -11.87 -4.82 0.79
N SER A 358 -10.56 -4.92 0.58
CA SER A 358 -9.67 -3.75 0.44
C SER A 358 -9.96 -2.92 -0.82
N ASN A 359 -10.59 -3.54 -1.83
CA ASN A 359 -11.01 -2.88 -3.06
C ASN A 359 -12.35 -2.11 -2.89
N LEU A 360 -13.06 -2.32 -1.78
CA LEU A 360 -14.36 -1.70 -1.52
C LEU A 360 -14.20 -0.39 -0.74
N ARG A 361 -14.21 0.75 -1.44
CA ARG A 361 -14.03 2.10 -0.84
C ARG A 361 -14.94 2.38 0.36
N TYR A 362 -16.21 1.96 0.28
CA TYR A 362 -17.18 2.13 1.36
C TYR A 362 -16.83 1.31 2.60
N LEU A 363 -16.23 0.13 2.44
CA LEU A 363 -15.83 -0.71 3.56
C LEU A 363 -14.57 -0.16 4.22
N THR A 364 -13.57 0.23 3.42
CA THR A 364 -12.29 0.78 3.90
C THR A 364 -12.40 2.13 4.59
N SER A 365 -13.47 2.91 4.32
CA SER A 365 -13.75 4.14 5.07
C SER A 365 -14.34 3.88 6.46
N LEU A 366 -14.91 2.69 6.69
CA LEU A 366 -15.58 2.33 7.94
C LEU A 366 -14.71 1.52 8.89
N ILE A 367 -13.87 0.63 8.34
CA ILE A 367 -12.96 -0.22 9.10
C ILE A 367 -11.61 -0.32 8.41
N ASN A 368 -10.56 -0.48 9.20
CA ASN A 368 -9.24 -0.84 8.68
C ASN A 368 -9.22 -2.35 8.42
N VAL A 369 -9.10 -2.75 7.16
CA VAL A 369 -9.05 -4.17 6.77
C VAL A 369 -7.70 -4.77 7.18
N PRO A 370 -7.67 -5.83 8.00
CA PRO A 370 -6.42 -6.46 8.42
C PRO A 370 -5.61 -6.98 7.22
N LYS A 371 -4.29 -6.78 7.24
CA LYS A 371 -3.36 -7.31 6.22
C LYS A 371 -2.69 -8.57 6.77
N LEU A 372 -2.98 -9.71 6.15
CA LEU A 372 -2.36 -11.00 6.51
C LEU A 372 -1.05 -11.21 5.71
N PRO A 373 -0.06 -11.92 6.29
CA PRO A 373 1.18 -12.26 5.59
C PRO A 373 0.94 -13.17 4.37
N GLN A 374 1.96 -13.32 3.52
CA GLN A 374 1.86 -14.12 2.31
C GLN A 374 1.85 -15.63 2.59
N GLU A 375 2.49 -16.05 3.67
CA GLU A 375 2.48 -17.42 4.18
C GLU A 375 1.88 -17.45 5.59
N PRO A 376 1.23 -18.55 5.98
CA PRO A 376 0.70 -18.70 7.33
C PRO A 376 1.83 -18.57 8.35
N PRO A 377 1.65 -17.79 9.44
CA PRO A 377 2.63 -17.70 10.52
C PRO A 377 3.03 -19.07 11.07
N SER A 378 4.34 -19.29 11.23
CA SER A 378 4.86 -20.50 11.85
C SER A 378 4.24 -20.72 13.24
N LEU A 379 3.85 -21.97 13.48
CA LEU A 379 3.22 -22.44 14.72
C LEU A 379 4.25 -23.02 15.70
N ILE A 380 5.46 -23.34 15.21
CA ILE A 380 6.49 -24.12 15.91
C ILE A 380 7.74 -23.27 16.23
N ASP A 381 7.90 -22.09 15.62
CA ASP A 381 9.13 -21.29 15.80
C ASP A 381 9.30 -20.74 17.22
N SER A 382 10.47 -21.08 17.76
CA SER A 382 10.99 -20.80 19.09
C SER A 382 11.58 -19.39 19.14
N ASP A 383 10.74 -18.37 19.30
CA ASP A 383 11.21 -17.04 19.73
C ASP A 383 11.18 -16.98 21.26
N ASP A 384 12.35 -17.21 21.86
CA ASP A 384 12.69 -17.11 23.30
C ASP A 384 12.64 -15.66 23.84
N GLN A 385 11.56 -14.90 23.57
CA GLN A 385 11.35 -13.55 24.10
C GLN A 385 9.92 -13.28 24.61
N GLN A 386 9.31 -14.23 25.32
CA GLN A 386 8.27 -13.91 26.30
C GLN A 386 8.79 -14.21 27.72
N PRO A 387 8.67 -13.28 28.68
CA PRO A 387 9.02 -13.57 30.06
C PRO A 387 8.09 -14.65 30.62
N ASP A 388 8.66 -15.61 31.35
CA ASP A 388 7.91 -16.64 32.07
C ASP A 388 6.81 -16.02 32.94
N LEU A 389 5.62 -16.60 32.87
CA LEU A 389 4.45 -16.19 33.63
C LEU A 389 4.71 -16.36 35.15
N PRO A 390 4.20 -15.44 36.01
CA PRO A 390 4.26 -15.62 37.44
C PRO A 390 3.42 -16.84 37.87
N ARG A 391 4.04 -17.76 38.62
CA ARG A 391 3.36 -18.90 39.25
C ARG A 391 2.23 -18.41 40.14
N ARG A 392 1.05 -18.99 39.97
CA ARG A 392 -0.10 -18.82 40.88
C ARG A 392 0.30 -19.23 42.30
N PRO A 393 0.03 -18.40 43.33
CA PRO A 393 0.20 -18.82 44.73
C PRO A 393 -0.72 -20.01 45.05
N PRO A 394 -0.27 -20.99 45.84
CA PRO A 394 -1.14 -22.07 46.30
C PRO A 394 -2.30 -21.49 47.15
N PRO A 395 -3.53 -22.01 47.00
CA PRO A 395 -4.68 -21.50 47.73
C PRO A 395 -4.51 -21.69 49.25
N PRO A 396 -4.94 -20.71 50.07
CA PRO A 396 -4.88 -20.82 51.52
C PRO A 396 -5.79 -21.95 52.01
N ALA A 397 -5.26 -22.71 52.96
CA ALA A 397 -5.95 -23.78 53.66
C ALA A 397 -7.24 -23.25 54.32
N GLN A 398 -8.39 -23.69 53.81
CA GLN A 398 -9.64 -23.69 54.55
C GLN A 398 -10.10 -25.12 54.80
N GLN A 399 -9.76 -25.58 56.01
CA GLN A 399 -10.60 -26.33 56.93
C GLN A 399 -11.76 -27.11 56.29
N GLN A 400 -11.49 -28.37 55.93
CA GLN A 400 -12.53 -29.37 55.79
C GLN A 400 -13.15 -29.65 57.16
N LYS A 401 -14.43 -29.34 57.26
CA LYS A 401 -15.32 -29.81 58.31
C LYS A 401 -15.38 -31.34 58.27
N TYR A 402 -15.21 -31.92 59.45
CA TYR A 402 -15.39 -33.32 59.79
C TYR A 402 -16.66 -33.94 59.18
N ALA A 403 -16.47 -34.99 58.37
CA ALA A 403 -17.48 -36.02 58.17
C ALA A 403 -17.13 -37.22 59.08
N ALA A 404 -18.16 -37.71 59.76
CA ALA A 404 -18.11 -38.79 60.73
C ALA A 404 -17.78 -40.16 60.11
N PRO A 405 -17.27 -41.12 60.91
CA PRO A 405 -16.72 -42.39 60.44
C PRO A 405 -17.81 -43.43 60.09
N PRO A 406 -17.61 -44.27 59.05
CA PRO A 406 -18.38 -45.50 58.89
C PRO A 406 -17.76 -46.63 59.73
N ALA A 407 -18.62 -47.32 60.47
CA ALA A 407 -18.34 -48.51 61.26
C ALA A 407 -18.27 -49.79 60.36
N PRO A 408 -17.84 -50.94 60.92
CA PRO A 408 -17.19 -52.04 60.19
C PRO A 408 -18.16 -53.11 59.67
N PRO A 409 -17.78 -53.91 58.64
CA PRO A 409 -18.40 -55.21 58.38
C PRO A 409 -17.60 -56.36 59.06
N PRO A 410 -18.28 -57.46 59.42
CA PRO A 410 -17.81 -58.40 60.43
C PRO A 410 -16.88 -59.50 59.88
N SER A 411 -16.10 -60.04 60.80
CA SER A 411 -15.20 -61.18 60.63
C SER A 411 -15.94 -62.46 60.24
N ALA A 412 -15.31 -63.27 59.39
CA ALA A 412 -15.16 -64.71 59.64
C ALA A 412 -14.14 -65.32 58.68
N GLY A 413 -13.26 -66.17 59.22
CA GLY A 413 -12.78 -67.33 58.48
C GLY A 413 -11.44 -67.19 57.75
N ILE A 414 -10.39 -67.52 58.50
CA ILE A 414 -9.15 -68.17 58.08
C ILE A 414 -9.35 -69.09 56.85
N ASP A 415 -8.60 -68.89 55.76
CA ASP A 415 -7.55 -69.82 55.26
C ASP A 415 -6.77 -69.20 54.08
N ILE A 416 -5.59 -68.62 54.34
CA ILE A 416 -4.81 -67.79 53.39
C ILE A 416 -3.80 -68.63 52.56
N GLU A 417 -3.76 -69.96 52.70
CA GLU A 417 -2.84 -70.80 51.93
C GLU A 417 -3.50 -71.51 50.72
N GLU A 418 -4.84 -71.45 50.60
CA GLU A 418 -5.60 -72.14 49.53
C GLU A 418 -5.85 -71.25 48.28
N GLN A 419 -5.93 -69.92 48.45
CA GLN A 419 -6.14 -68.98 47.33
C GLN A 419 -4.90 -68.74 46.46
N ARG A 420 -3.69 -68.95 46.99
CA ARG A 420 -2.45 -68.80 46.21
C ARG A 420 -2.17 -70.01 45.29
N ARG A 421 -2.59 -71.23 45.69
CA ARG A 421 -2.51 -72.42 44.82
C ARG A 421 -3.65 -72.50 43.81
N ALA A 422 -4.82 -71.93 44.13
CA ALA A 422 -5.95 -71.85 43.21
C ALA A 422 -5.69 -70.90 42.02
N LEU A 423 -4.92 -69.81 42.19
CA LEU A 423 -4.56 -68.93 41.07
C LEU A 423 -3.55 -69.57 40.09
N GLU A 424 -2.53 -70.29 40.59
CA GLU A 424 -1.56 -70.99 39.73
C GLU A 424 -2.16 -72.23 39.03
N GLU A 425 -3.10 -72.94 39.68
CA GLU A 425 -3.87 -74.00 39.02
C GLU A 425 -4.86 -73.45 37.98
N TYR A 426 -5.39 -72.24 38.18
CA TYR A 426 -6.31 -71.60 37.24
C TYR A 426 -5.59 -71.13 35.97
N GLU A 427 -4.40 -70.52 36.11
CA GLU A 427 -3.59 -70.11 34.96
C GLU A 427 -3.05 -71.30 34.15
N ARG A 428 -2.60 -72.39 34.82
CA ARG A 428 -2.19 -73.63 34.13
C ARG A 428 -3.36 -74.38 33.50
N LYS A 429 -4.56 -74.38 34.10
CA LYS A 429 -5.77 -74.93 33.47
C LYS A 429 -6.22 -74.07 32.29
N GLN A 430 -6.10 -72.75 32.33
CA GLN A 430 -6.43 -71.89 31.19
C GLN A 430 -5.46 -72.09 30.00
N ALA A 431 -4.16 -72.21 30.25
CA ALA A 431 -3.17 -72.44 29.19
C ALA A 431 -3.26 -73.85 28.59
N ALA A 432 -3.48 -74.89 29.41
CA ALA A 432 -3.65 -76.27 28.92
C ALA A 432 -4.97 -76.47 28.17
N LEU A 433 -6.06 -75.79 28.56
CA LEU A 433 -7.35 -75.89 27.88
C LEU A 433 -7.35 -75.16 26.52
N VAL A 434 -6.55 -74.09 26.37
CA VAL A 434 -6.37 -73.39 25.08
C VAL A 434 -5.50 -74.21 24.13
N ALA A 435 -4.39 -74.79 24.61
CA ALA A 435 -3.53 -75.65 23.78
C ALA A 435 -4.22 -76.98 23.38
N GLN A 436 -5.05 -77.56 24.27
CA GLN A 436 -5.85 -78.75 23.96
C GLN A 436 -6.99 -78.43 22.99
N ARG A 437 -7.66 -77.26 23.13
CA ARG A 437 -8.65 -76.80 22.14
C ARG A 437 -8.05 -76.54 20.77
N GLU A 438 -6.83 -76.01 20.68
CA GLU A 438 -6.18 -75.76 19.38
C GLU A 438 -5.66 -77.04 18.71
N GLN A 439 -5.20 -78.04 19.47
CA GLN A 439 -4.81 -79.35 18.90
C GLN A 439 -6.00 -80.25 18.55
N GLU A 440 -7.08 -80.23 19.34
CA GLU A 440 -8.34 -80.89 18.96
C GLU A 440 -8.99 -80.16 17.78
N ALA A 441 -8.95 -78.83 17.71
CA ALA A 441 -9.45 -78.10 16.56
C ALA A 441 -8.64 -78.36 15.28
N ARG A 442 -7.32 -78.61 15.35
CA ARG A 442 -6.52 -78.99 14.17
C ARG A 442 -6.73 -80.45 13.74
N ARG A 443 -6.80 -81.41 14.67
CA ARG A 443 -7.07 -82.82 14.32
C ARG A 443 -8.52 -83.06 13.90
N ALA A 444 -9.49 -82.36 14.50
CA ALA A 444 -10.88 -82.38 14.06
C ALA A 444 -11.04 -81.76 12.68
N LYS A 445 -10.26 -80.72 12.33
CA LYS A 445 -10.31 -80.10 11.00
C LYS A 445 -9.64 -80.96 9.92
N GLU A 446 -8.57 -81.69 10.25
CA GLU A 446 -7.92 -82.63 9.30
C GLU A 446 -8.69 -83.95 9.13
N GLU A 447 -9.32 -84.50 10.18
CA GLU A 447 -10.22 -85.66 10.05
C GLU A 447 -11.56 -85.29 9.42
N GLN A 448 -12.09 -84.07 9.65
CA GLN A 448 -13.24 -83.55 8.89
C GLN A 448 -12.90 -83.36 7.42
N GLU A 449 -11.75 -82.79 7.04
CA GLU A 449 -11.42 -82.62 5.61
C GLU A 449 -11.14 -83.94 4.88
N ARG A 450 -10.69 -84.99 5.56
CA ARG A 450 -10.49 -86.33 4.96
C ARG A 450 -11.80 -87.12 4.84
N GLN A 451 -12.64 -87.06 5.87
CA GLN A 451 -13.98 -87.68 5.82
C GLN A 451 -14.91 -86.92 4.87
N GLU A 452 -14.79 -85.59 4.74
CA GLU A 452 -15.55 -84.81 3.74
C GLU A 452 -15.13 -85.11 2.29
N ARG A 453 -13.87 -85.49 2.01
CA ARG A 453 -13.46 -85.85 0.64
C ARG A 453 -13.91 -87.27 0.23
N GLU A 454 -13.80 -88.26 1.12
CA GLU A 454 -14.22 -89.64 0.82
C GLU A 454 -15.75 -89.82 0.89
N PHE A 455 -16.43 -89.07 1.75
CA PHE A 455 -17.89 -89.00 1.79
C PHE A 455 -18.46 -88.20 0.61
N ALA A 456 -17.78 -87.14 0.13
CA ALA A 456 -18.20 -86.41 -1.07
C ALA A 456 -18.09 -87.23 -2.36
N GLU A 457 -17.13 -88.15 -2.49
CA GLU A 457 -17.02 -89.01 -3.68
C GLU A 457 -18.04 -90.16 -3.68
N GLN A 458 -18.34 -90.79 -2.54
CA GLN A 458 -19.38 -91.83 -2.45
C GLN A 458 -20.81 -91.24 -2.46
N GLN A 459 -21.03 -90.09 -1.82
CA GLN A 459 -22.32 -89.39 -1.89
C GLN A 459 -22.62 -88.86 -3.30
N ARG A 460 -21.63 -88.41 -4.09
CA ARG A 460 -21.89 -87.96 -5.47
C ARG A 460 -22.41 -89.08 -6.36
N LEU A 461 -21.92 -90.32 -6.20
CA LEU A 461 -22.29 -91.44 -7.07
C LEU A 461 -23.62 -92.13 -6.67
N GLN A 462 -24.00 -92.07 -5.39
CA GLN A 462 -25.23 -92.66 -4.86
C GLN A 462 -26.38 -91.65 -4.79
N ALA A 463 -26.11 -90.37 -4.52
CA ALA A 463 -27.09 -89.29 -4.61
C ALA A 463 -27.56 -89.00 -6.04
N LEU A 464 -26.76 -89.27 -7.08
CA LEU A 464 -27.22 -89.15 -8.47
C LEU A 464 -28.33 -90.16 -8.80
N ARG A 465 -28.30 -91.35 -8.19
CA ARG A 465 -29.23 -92.44 -8.48
C ARG A 465 -30.48 -92.44 -7.59
N GLU A 466 -30.35 -92.00 -6.34
CA GLU A 466 -31.47 -91.89 -5.39
C GLU A 466 -32.17 -90.52 -5.44
N ARG A 467 -31.50 -89.43 -5.84
CA ARG A 467 -32.18 -88.15 -6.13
C ARG A 467 -33.17 -88.29 -7.29
N GLU A 468 -32.82 -88.94 -8.39
CA GLU A 468 -33.73 -89.01 -9.55
C GLU A 468 -35.06 -89.72 -9.23
N ALA A 469 -35.05 -90.68 -8.30
CA ALA A 469 -36.24 -91.45 -7.91
C ALA A 469 -37.03 -90.83 -6.73
N GLN A 470 -36.34 -90.28 -5.71
CA GLN A 470 -37.02 -89.61 -4.58
C GLN A 470 -37.45 -88.18 -4.91
N GLU A 471 -36.75 -87.45 -5.78
CA GLU A 471 -37.19 -86.13 -6.25
C GLU A 471 -38.51 -86.22 -7.02
N GLN A 472 -38.82 -87.30 -7.74
CA GLN A 472 -40.10 -87.38 -8.48
C GLN A 472 -41.32 -87.52 -7.56
N LEU A 473 -41.20 -88.21 -6.42
CA LEU A 473 -42.32 -88.49 -5.53
C LEU A 473 -42.43 -87.48 -4.37
N GLU A 474 -41.29 -86.96 -3.89
CA GLU A 474 -41.27 -85.94 -2.82
C GLU A 474 -41.49 -84.52 -3.38
N ARG A 475 -41.15 -84.23 -4.65
CA ARG A 475 -41.56 -82.96 -5.32
C ARG A 475 -43.08 -82.78 -5.27
N GLN A 476 -43.86 -83.83 -5.51
CA GLN A 476 -45.33 -83.74 -5.52
C GLN A 476 -45.95 -83.42 -4.15
N LEU A 477 -45.38 -83.90 -3.04
CA LEU A 477 -45.98 -83.74 -1.71
C LEU A 477 -45.37 -82.59 -0.89
N ARG A 478 -44.09 -82.24 -1.11
CA ARG A 478 -43.46 -81.05 -0.52
C ARG A 478 -43.79 -79.77 -1.28
N GLU A 479 -44.06 -79.80 -2.60
CA GLU A 479 -44.57 -78.62 -3.34
C GLU A 479 -45.77 -78.03 -2.61
N GLN A 480 -46.71 -78.86 -2.16
CA GLN A 480 -47.98 -78.39 -1.60
C GLN A 480 -47.89 -77.79 -0.19
N GLN A 481 -46.84 -78.10 0.60
CA GLN A 481 -46.68 -77.60 1.99
C GLN A 481 -45.50 -76.62 2.18
N LEU A 482 -44.46 -76.66 1.33
CA LEU A 482 -43.42 -75.62 1.28
C LEU A 482 -43.87 -74.39 0.46
N LEU A 483 -44.82 -74.50 -0.48
CA LEU A 483 -45.40 -73.32 -1.15
C LEU A 483 -46.01 -72.34 -0.13
N GLY A 484 -46.62 -72.81 0.97
CA GLY A 484 -47.26 -71.92 1.96
C GLY A 484 -46.30 -71.14 2.87
N MET A 485 -45.20 -71.76 3.31
CA MET A 485 -44.21 -71.11 4.19
C MET A 485 -43.06 -70.44 3.41
N ASN A 486 -42.69 -70.98 2.24
CA ASN A 486 -41.78 -70.30 1.31
C ASN A 486 -42.48 -69.15 0.58
N GLN A 487 -43.78 -69.15 0.27
CA GLN A 487 -44.42 -67.93 -0.26
C GLN A 487 -44.37 -66.76 0.72
N GLY A 488 -44.40 -66.99 2.04
CA GLY A 488 -44.25 -65.91 3.03
C GLY A 488 -42.84 -65.31 3.04
N ARG A 489 -41.81 -66.16 3.03
CA ARG A 489 -40.40 -65.73 3.03
C ARG A 489 -39.91 -65.27 1.65
N ILE A 490 -40.47 -65.84 0.57
CA ILE A 490 -40.27 -65.40 -0.81
C ILE A 490 -41.03 -64.10 -1.04
N ALA A 491 -42.22 -63.86 -0.48
CA ALA A 491 -42.87 -62.54 -0.57
C ALA A 491 -42.10 -61.47 0.20
N GLU A 492 -41.52 -61.78 1.37
CA GLU A 492 -40.62 -60.86 2.10
C GLU A 492 -39.31 -60.61 1.33
N LEU A 493 -38.66 -61.65 0.83
CA LEU A 493 -37.46 -61.52 0.00
C LEU A 493 -37.75 -60.91 -1.38
N GLU A 494 -38.93 -61.08 -1.96
CA GLU A 494 -39.37 -60.41 -3.20
C GLU A 494 -39.65 -58.93 -2.92
N ARG A 495 -40.16 -58.59 -1.73
CA ARG A 495 -40.33 -57.19 -1.30
C ARG A 495 -38.97 -56.53 -1.03
N GLU A 496 -38.03 -57.26 -0.42
CA GLU A 496 -36.65 -56.80 -0.24
C GLU A 496 -35.88 -56.74 -1.57
N ILE A 497 -36.05 -57.70 -2.47
CA ILE A 497 -35.46 -57.68 -3.82
C ILE A 497 -36.09 -56.57 -4.64
N LEU A 498 -37.39 -56.30 -4.56
CA LEU A 498 -38.01 -55.15 -5.25
C LEU A 498 -37.56 -53.81 -4.64
N GLY A 499 -37.37 -53.75 -3.31
CA GLY A 499 -36.79 -52.60 -2.63
C GLY A 499 -35.34 -52.34 -3.02
N LEU A 500 -34.52 -53.40 -3.06
CA LEU A 500 -33.12 -53.38 -3.49
C LEU A 500 -33.00 -53.15 -4.99
N ARG A 501 -33.92 -53.65 -5.81
CA ARG A 501 -33.96 -53.39 -7.26
C ARG A 501 -34.41 -51.96 -7.54
N GLY A 502 -35.35 -51.42 -6.77
CA GLY A 502 -35.72 -50.01 -6.82
C GLY A 502 -34.66 -49.07 -6.22
N GLN A 503 -33.85 -49.52 -5.26
CA GLN A 503 -32.61 -48.83 -4.86
C GLN A 503 -31.58 -48.92 -5.97
N TRP A 504 -31.33 -50.10 -6.52
CA TRP A 504 -30.37 -50.33 -7.59
C TRP A 504 -30.73 -49.57 -8.87
N GLU A 505 -32.00 -49.48 -9.28
CA GLU A 505 -32.45 -48.66 -10.40
C GLU A 505 -32.33 -47.16 -10.11
N ARG A 506 -32.55 -46.72 -8.85
CA ARG A 506 -32.30 -45.33 -8.44
C ARG A 506 -30.82 -45.00 -8.41
N ASP A 507 -30.00 -45.93 -7.93
CA ASP A 507 -28.55 -45.82 -7.87
C ASP A 507 -27.97 -45.90 -9.28
N GLN A 508 -28.55 -46.70 -10.17
CA GLN A 508 -28.18 -46.78 -11.58
C GLN A 508 -28.60 -45.51 -12.31
N MET A 509 -29.80 -44.97 -12.08
CA MET A 509 -30.20 -43.66 -12.61
C MET A 509 -29.37 -42.51 -12.02
N MET A 510 -28.96 -42.58 -10.75
CA MET A 510 -28.04 -41.62 -10.13
C MET A 510 -26.66 -41.73 -10.76
N LEU A 511 -26.14 -42.94 -10.94
CA LEU A 511 -24.87 -43.19 -11.63
C LEU A 511 -24.92 -42.74 -13.08
N GLU A 512 -26.01 -42.97 -13.83
CA GLU A 512 -26.17 -42.44 -15.19
C GLU A 512 -26.26 -40.91 -15.21
N ARG A 513 -26.92 -40.30 -14.23
CA ARG A 513 -26.94 -38.83 -14.09
C ARG A 513 -25.57 -38.29 -13.70
N TYR A 514 -24.83 -38.99 -12.86
CA TYR A 514 -23.45 -38.65 -12.53
C TYR A 514 -22.54 -38.85 -13.73
N ASP A 515 -22.69 -39.92 -14.50
CA ASP A 515 -21.89 -40.19 -15.70
C ASP A 515 -22.23 -39.19 -16.81
N ALA A 516 -23.49 -38.82 -16.97
CA ALA A 516 -23.92 -37.74 -17.88
C ALA A 516 -23.38 -36.38 -17.42
N ARG A 517 -23.36 -36.11 -16.11
CA ARG A 517 -22.81 -34.88 -15.54
C ARG A 517 -21.28 -34.86 -15.59
N VAL A 518 -20.62 -36.00 -15.42
CA VAL A 518 -19.18 -36.15 -15.59
C VAL A 518 -18.83 -35.96 -17.06
N LYS A 519 -19.54 -36.58 -18.01
CA LYS A 519 -19.37 -36.31 -19.45
C LYS A 519 -19.65 -34.86 -19.83
N ALA A 520 -20.67 -34.23 -19.22
CA ALA A 520 -20.94 -32.81 -19.44
C ALA A 520 -19.81 -31.94 -18.87
N LEU A 521 -19.31 -32.25 -17.68
CA LEU A 521 -18.17 -31.57 -17.06
C LEU A 521 -16.85 -31.84 -17.80
N GLU A 522 -16.65 -33.03 -18.36
CA GLU A 522 -15.52 -33.38 -19.23
C GLU A 522 -15.64 -32.62 -20.57
N GLY A 523 -16.85 -32.46 -21.10
CA GLY A 523 -17.11 -31.62 -22.27
C GLY A 523 -16.90 -30.13 -21.99
N GLU A 524 -17.33 -29.64 -20.82
CA GLU A 524 -17.05 -28.28 -20.36
C GLU A 524 -15.56 -28.08 -20.08
N LEU A 525 -14.88 -29.07 -19.49
CA LEU A 525 -13.44 -29.04 -19.25
C LEU A 525 -12.67 -29.10 -20.58
N ALA A 526 -13.13 -29.87 -21.56
CA ALA A 526 -12.57 -29.90 -22.91
C ALA A 526 -12.81 -28.58 -23.65
N ASN A 527 -13.99 -27.96 -23.51
CA ASN A 527 -14.28 -26.63 -24.07
C ASN A 527 -13.47 -25.53 -23.39
N VAL A 528 -13.32 -25.58 -22.06
CA VAL A 528 -12.49 -24.66 -21.29
C VAL A 528 -11.02 -24.87 -21.64
N SER A 529 -10.57 -26.12 -21.78
CA SER A 529 -9.22 -26.46 -22.25
C SER A 529 -8.97 -25.94 -23.66
N ALA A 530 -9.92 -26.09 -24.59
CA ALA A 530 -9.84 -25.57 -25.94
C ALA A 530 -9.83 -24.03 -25.97
N THR A 531 -10.61 -23.39 -25.09
CA THR A 531 -10.64 -21.92 -24.94
C THR A 531 -9.33 -21.41 -24.33
N ILE A 532 -8.78 -22.11 -23.35
CA ILE A 532 -7.47 -21.82 -22.76
C ILE A 532 -6.37 -22.03 -23.80
N GLN A 533 -6.44 -23.07 -24.63
CA GLN A 533 -5.51 -23.28 -25.74
C GLN A 533 -5.61 -22.20 -26.81
N GLN A 534 -6.82 -21.72 -27.14
CA GLN A 534 -6.98 -20.57 -28.02
C GLN A 534 -6.43 -19.28 -27.40
N GLN A 535 -6.63 -19.06 -26.10
CA GLN A 535 -6.06 -17.92 -25.40
C GLN A 535 -4.54 -18.00 -25.28
N LEU A 536 -3.98 -19.19 -25.07
CA LEU A 536 -2.54 -19.43 -25.08
C LEU A 536 -1.99 -19.23 -26.49
N ALA A 537 -2.61 -19.76 -27.52
CA ALA A 537 -2.21 -19.51 -28.91
C ALA A 537 -2.29 -18.03 -29.30
N SER A 538 -3.31 -17.30 -28.82
CA SER A 538 -3.42 -15.85 -29.00
C SER A 538 -2.34 -15.08 -28.23
N LYS A 539 -2.02 -15.51 -27.01
CA LYS A 539 -0.92 -14.95 -26.22
C LYS A 539 0.44 -15.27 -26.82
N ASP A 540 0.63 -16.46 -27.37
CA ASP A 540 1.85 -16.88 -28.06
C ASP A 540 2.01 -16.10 -29.37
N GLN A 541 0.94 -15.86 -30.11
CA GLN A 541 0.94 -14.93 -31.24
C GLN A 541 1.27 -13.49 -30.82
N MET A 542 0.75 -13.02 -29.69
CA MET A 542 1.07 -11.69 -29.16
C MET A 542 2.52 -11.61 -28.67
N LEU A 543 3.03 -12.66 -28.02
CA LEU A 543 4.42 -12.79 -27.61
C LEU A 543 5.34 -12.84 -28.83
N GLN A 544 4.95 -13.54 -29.90
CA GLN A 544 5.70 -13.60 -31.15
C GLN A 544 5.69 -12.25 -31.86
N GLN A 545 4.56 -11.54 -31.91
CA GLN A 545 4.49 -10.16 -32.41
C GLN A 545 5.35 -9.20 -31.59
N LEU A 546 5.37 -9.32 -30.26
CA LEU A 546 6.24 -8.53 -29.39
C LEU A 546 7.72 -8.88 -29.60
N GLN A 547 8.04 -10.17 -29.76
CA GLN A 547 9.39 -10.63 -30.07
C GLN A 547 9.85 -10.12 -31.43
N ASP A 548 8.97 -10.13 -32.44
CA ASP A 548 9.21 -9.58 -33.77
C ASP A 548 9.36 -8.06 -33.73
N GLN A 549 8.59 -7.35 -32.92
CA GLN A 549 8.79 -5.92 -32.67
C GLN A 549 10.14 -5.65 -32.00
N VAL A 550 10.52 -6.42 -30.97
CA VAL A 550 11.83 -6.30 -30.32
C VAL A 550 12.96 -6.59 -31.30
N ASN A 551 12.82 -7.59 -32.17
CA ASN A 551 13.78 -7.90 -33.23
C ASN A 551 13.81 -6.81 -34.30
N LEU A 552 12.67 -6.23 -34.67
CA LEU A 552 12.58 -5.10 -35.59
C LEU A 552 13.29 -3.87 -35.01
N TRP A 553 13.06 -3.57 -33.73
CA TRP A 553 13.75 -2.48 -33.04
C TRP A 553 15.25 -2.76 -32.95
N ARG A 554 15.66 -3.98 -32.62
CA ARG A 554 17.08 -4.39 -32.61
C ARG A 554 17.71 -4.22 -33.99
N ASN A 555 17.05 -4.65 -35.05
CA ASN A 555 17.50 -4.48 -36.43
C ASN A 555 17.52 -3.00 -36.85
N LYS A 556 16.55 -2.18 -36.40
CA LYS A 556 16.56 -0.72 -36.61
C LYS A 556 17.74 -0.07 -35.90
N TYR A 557 18.03 -0.44 -34.65
CA TYR A 557 19.19 0.07 -33.91
C TYR A 557 20.51 -0.40 -34.53
N GLU A 558 20.59 -1.63 -35.02
CA GLU A 558 21.78 -2.15 -35.71
C GLU A 558 21.98 -1.49 -37.08
N ALA A 559 20.91 -1.29 -37.85
CA ALA A 559 20.93 -0.53 -39.09
C ALA A 559 21.32 0.92 -38.84
N LEU A 560 20.79 1.56 -37.79
CA LEU A 560 21.15 2.92 -37.39
C LEU A 560 22.63 3.01 -36.98
N ALA A 561 23.14 2.04 -36.23
CA ALA A 561 24.56 1.95 -35.88
C ALA A 561 25.45 1.78 -37.13
N LYS A 562 25.02 0.95 -38.10
CA LYS A 562 25.68 0.81 -39.40
C LYS A 562 25.63 2.10 -40.21
N LEU A 563 24.51 2.83 -40.18
CA LEU A 563 24.32 4.10 -40.90
C LEU A 563 25.17 5.22 -40.28
N TYR A 564 25.30 5.27 -38.95
CA TYR A 564 26.26 6.16 -38.27
C TYR A 564 27.71 5.79 -38.60
N SER A 565 28.04 4.50 -38.69
CA SER A 565 29.37 4.05 -39.13
C SER A 565 29.64 4.39 -40.60
N GLN A 566 28.66 4.22 -41.48
CA GLN A 566 28.75 4.58 -42.90
C GLN A 566 28.87 6.09 -43.07
N LEU A 567 28.03 6.89 -42.40
CA LEU A 567 28.09 8.35 -42.48
C LEU A 567 29.43 8.87 -41.94
N ARG A 568 29.97 8.26 -40.88
CA ARG A 568 31.32 8.58 -40.38
C ARG A 568 32.39 8.26 -41.43
N ASN A 569 32.29 7.12 -42.10
CA ASN A 569 33.22 6.72 -43.15
C ASN A 569 33.10 7.61 -44.39
N GLU A 570 31.89 7.91 -44.84
CA GLU A 570 31.61 8.83 -45.96
C GLU A 570 32.06 10.25 -45.65
N HIS A 571 31.89 10.72 -44.42
CA HIS A 571 32.36 12.05 -44.01
C HIS A 571 33.89 12.11 -43.97
N LEU A 572 34.57 11.03 -43.55
CA LEU A 572 36.04 10.89 -43.63
C LEU A 572 36.52 10.80 -45.09
N GLU A 573 35.81 10.08 -45.95
CA GLU A 573 36.14 9.92 -47.36
C GLU A 573 35.88 11.21 -48.15
N MET A 574 34.80 11.95 -47.83
CA MET A 574 34.50 13.27 -48.37
C MET A 574 35.52 14.32 -47.91
N LEU A 575 36.00 14.26 -46.67
CA LEU A 575 37.15 15.07 -46.22
C LEU A 575 38.42 14.74 -47.01
N GLY A 576 38.67 13.46 -47.30
CA GLY A 576 39.76 13.01 -48.16
C GLY A 576 39.63 13.51 -49.60
N LYS A 577 38.43 13.38 -50.19
CA LYS A 577 38.09 13.87 -51.54
C LYS A 577 38.14 15.39 -51.63
N TYR A 578 37.66 16.12 -50.61
CA TYR A 578 37.74 17.58 -50.52
C TYR A 578 39.21 18.03 -50.48
N LYS A 579 40.06 17.37 -49.69
CA LYS A 579 41.50 17.64 -49.64
C LYS A 579 42.19 17.36 -50.98
N GLN A 580 41.83 16.27 -51.66
CA GLN A 580 42.35 15.97 -53.01
C GLN A 580 41.82 16.94 -54.08
N MET A 581 40.56 17.33 -54.01
CA MET A 581 39.94 18.27 -54.94
C MET A 581 40.50 19.68 -54.77
N GLN A 582 40.79 20.09 -53.52
CA GLN A 582 41.46 21.35 -53.23
C GLN A 582 42.91 21.38 -53.76
N LEU A 583 43.63 20.26 -53.68
CA LEU A 583 44.97 20.12 -54.30
C LEU A 583 44.89 20.16 -55.84
N LYS A 584 43.88 19.50 -56.44
CA LYS A 584 43.64 19.54 -57.89
C LYS A 584 43.18 20.91 -58.38
N ALA A 585 42.36 21.62 -57.61
CA ALA A 585 41.91 22.98 -57.92
C ALA A 585 43.08 23.97 -57.92
N ASN A 586 43.98 23.88 -56.94
CA ASN A 586 45.19 24.72 -56.89
C ASN A 586 46.13 24.44 -58.08
N SER A 587 46.27 23.17 -58.49
CA SER A 587 47.07 22.77 -59.66
C SER A 587 46.41 23.18 -60.99
N ALA A 588 45.08 23.11 -61.10
CA ALA A 588 44.34 23.52 -62.30
C ALA A 588 44.35 25.04 -62.49
N GLN A 589 44.29 25.81 -61.41
CA GLN A 589 44.37 27.28 -61.46
C GLN A 589 45.73 27.74 -62.02
N GLU A 590 46.82 27.05 -61.64
CA GLU A 590 48.18 27.34 -62.14
C GLU A 590 48.36 27.02 -63.64
N ALA A 591 47.62 26.02 -64.15
CA ALA A 591 47.61 25.66 -65.58
C ALA A 591 46.78 26.64 -66.43
N ILE A 592 45.66 27.13 -65.89
CA ILE A 592 44.81 28.14 -66.53
C ILE A 592 45.58 29.46 -66.67
N ASP A 593 46.30 29.91 -65.64
CA ASP A 593 47.11 31.12 -65.68
C ASP A 593 48.24 31.06 -66.73
N LYS A 594 48.77 29.87 -67.03
CA LYS A 594 49.73 29.64 -68.13
C LYS A 594 49.06 29.67 -69.50
N MET A 595 47.87 29.08 -69.62
CA MET A 595 47.15 29.04 -70.89
C MET A 595 46.66 30.44 -71.30
N GLU A 596 46.20 31.24 -70.34
CA GLU A 596 45.72 32.60 -70.57
C GLU A 596 46.86 33.56 -70.98
N ARG A 597 48.11 33.29 -70.61
CA ARG A 597 49.28 34.01 -71.13
C ARG A 597 49.55 33.65 -72.60
N MET A 598 49.47 32.38 -72.97
CA MET A 598 49.65 31.94 -74.36
C MET A 598 48.54 32.43 -75.29
N GLU A 599 47.30 32.53 -74.80
CA GLU A 599 46.18 33.03 -75.61
C GLU A 599 46.32 34.53 -75.97
N ARG A 600 46.90 35.33 -75.06
CA ARG A 600 47.22 36.75 -75.35
C ARG A 600 48.28 36.88 -76.45
N ASP A 601 49.29 36.02 -76.48
CA ASP A 601 50.33 36.02 -77.51
C ASP A 601 49.81 35.56 -78.90
N VAL A 602 48.85 34.62 -78.94
CA VAL A 602 48.23 34.17 -80.20
C VAL A 602 47.32 35.26 -80.79
N LYS A 603 46.55 35.98 -79.97
CA LYS A 603 45.69 37.08 -80.43
C LYS A 603 46.50 38.24 -81.02
N ALA A 604 47.71 38.51 -80.52
CA ALA A 604 48.61 39.50 -81.10
C ALA A 604 49.05 39.14 -82.53
N LYS A 605 49.39 37.86 -82.77
CA LYS A 605 49.84 37.38 -84.10
C LYS A 605 48.71 37.30 -85.14
N ASN A 606 47.47 37.07 -84.72
CA ASN A 606 46.32 37.05 -85.63
C ASN A 606 45.96 38.44 -86.18
N LEU A 607 46.33 39.52 -85.48
CA LEU A 607 46.08 40.89 -85.96
C LEU A 607 47.02 41.26 -87.13
N GLU A 608 48.27 40.80 -87.10
CA GLU A 608 49.27 41.02 -88.17
C GLU A 608 48.90 40.28 -89.47
N LEU A 609 48.24 39.13 -89.37
CA LEU A 609 47.79 38.33 -90.53
C LEU A 609 46.62 38.99 -91.29
N ALA A 610 45.78 39.77 -90.58
CA ALA A 610 44.60 40.40 -91.17
C ALA A 610 44.95 41.59 -92.09
N ASP A 611 46.08 42.26 -91.87
CA ASP A 611 46.53 43.36 -92.72
C ASP A 611 47.13 42.87 -94.05
N MET A 612 47.81 41.72 -94.06
CA MET A 612 48.35 41.11 -95.29
C MET A 612 47.27 40.64 -96.29
N ILE A 613 46.05 40.33 -95.83
CA ILE A 613 44.96 39.84 -96.70
C ILE A 613 44.32 40.97 -97.52
N ARG A 614 44.36 42.22 -97.03
CA ARG A 614 43.75 43.37 -97.74
C ARG A 614 44.53 43.80 -99.00
N GLU A 615 45.81 43.48 -99.10
CA GLU A 615 46.63 43.78 -100.28
C GLU A 615 46.37 42.81 -101.45
N ARG A 616 46.04 41.55 -101.15
CA ARG A 616 45.79 40.48 -102.15
C ARG A 616 44.54 40.72 -103.00
N ASP A 617 43.47 41.26 -102.40
CA ASP A 617 42.17 41.31 -103.07
C ASP A 617 42.03 42.45 -104.10
N ARG A 618 42.94 43.44 -104.12
CA ARG A 618 43.03 44.42 -105.22
C ARG A 618 43.53 43.82 -106.54
N ALA A 619 44.34 42.76 -106.49
CA ALA A 619 44.96 42.17 -107.68
C ALA A 619 44.03 41.23 -108.47
N ARG A 620 42.87 40.83 -107.90
CA ARG A 620 41.98 39.83 -108.50
C ARG A 620 40.97 40.39 -109.51
N TYR A 621 40.66 41.69 -109.43
CA TYR A 621 39.63 42.33 -110.26
C TYR A 621 40.05 42.55 -111.73
N ASP A 622 41.35 42.50 -112.05
CA ASP A 622 41.87 42.73 -113.41
C ASP A 622 41.78 41.51 -114.35
N LEU A 623 41.56 40.29 -113.83
CA LEU A 623 41.68 39.04 -114.61
C LEU A 623 40.38 38.61 -115.34
N ASP A 624 39.20 39.06 -114.91
CA ASP A 624 37.92 38.41 -115.26
C ASP A 624 37.25 38.92 -116.57
N ARG A 625 37.94 39.77 -117.35
CA ARG A 625 37.38 40.40 -118.56
C ARG A 625 37.45 39.55 -119.85
N ILE A 626 38.02 38.33 -119.84
CA ILE A 626 38.56 37.70 -121.08
C ILE A 626 37.91 36.38 -121.58
N LYS A 627 37.01 35.65 -120.89
CA LYS A 627 36.64 34.26 -121.32
C LYS A 627 35.15 33.90 -121.50
N GLY A 628 34.59 34.10 -122.70
CA GLY A 628 33.40 33.36 -123.18
C GLY A 628 33.47 33.05 -124.67
N SER A 629 33.43 31.77 -125.13
CA SER A 629 33.35 31.42 -126.58
C SER A 629 33.06 29.97 -127.08
N GLN A 630 32.92 28.85 -126.34
CA GLN A 630 32.81 27.52 -127.01
C GLN A 630 31.86 26.47 -126.37
N LYS A 631 30.73 26.12 -127.03
CA LYS A 631 29.83 25.02 -126.60
C LYS A 631 28.95 24.31 -127.69
N GLU A 632 29.23 24.34 -129.00
CA GLU A 632 28.27 23.85 -130.04
C GLU A 632 28.64 22.60 -130.91
N GLU A 633 29.79 21.92 -130.78
CA GLU A 633 30.22 20.92 -131.80
C GLU A 633 29.85 19.43 -131.59
N VAL A 634 29.31 19.00 -130.44
CA VAL A 634 29.39 17.55 -130.07
C VAL A 634 28.26 16.64 -130.63
N GLU A 635 27.10 17.14 -131.06
CA GLU A 635 25.95 16.26 -131.36
C GLU A 635 25.91 15.60 -132.77
N ARG A 636 26.82 15.91 -133.70
CA ARG A 636 26.66 15.51 -135.11
C ARG A 636 27.23 14.14 -135.49
N LEU A 637 28.11 13.53 -134.69
CA LEU A 637 28.90 12.35 -135.13
C LEU A 637 28.26 10.98 -134.84
N LYS A 638 27.09 10.75 -135.45
CA LYS A 638 26.92 9.58 -136.33
C LYS A 638 26.94 8.20 -135.63
N ARG A 639 25.80 7.55 -135.36
CA ARG A 639 24.76 7.14 -136.34
C ARG A 639 25.23 6.53 -137.69
N ASP A 640 26.49 6.64 -138.13
CA ASP A 640 26.95 6.10 -139.44
C ASP A 640 27.55 4.69 -139.35
N LEU A 641 27.91 4.19 -138.15
CA LEU A 641 28.68 2.94 -138.01
C LEU A 641 27.91 1.65 -138.35
N ARG A 642 26.56 1.67 -138.32
CA ARG A 642 25.73 0.46 -138.49
C ARG A 642 25.54 -0.04 -139.92
N PHE A 643 26.10 0.63 -140.94
CA PHE A 643 25.91 0.25 -142.36
C PHE A 643 27.06 -0.57 -142.96
N ALA A 644 28.17 -0.77 -142.23
CA ALA A 644 29.38 -1.41 -142.77
C ALA A 644 29.49 -2.92 -142.51
N GLU A 645 28.60 -3.49 -141.69
CA GLU A 645 28.68 -4.88 -141.24
C GLU A 645 28.21 -5.91 -142.29
N GLU A 646 27.48 -5.50 -143.34
CA GLU A 646 26.87 -6.45 -144.28
C GLU A 646 27.75 -6.82 -145.51
N ARG A 647 28.94 -6.23 -145.66
CA ARG A 647 29.74 -6.36 -146.90
C ARG A 647 31.00 -7.25 -146.81
N PHE A 648 31.29 -7.87 -145.66
CA PHE A 648 32.58 -8.55 -145.42
C PHE A 648 32.51 -10.09 -145.34
N GLU A 649 31.32 -10.70 -145.41
CA GLU A 649 31.15 -12.16 -145.22
C GLU A 649 31.60 -13.04 -146.40
N ASP A 650 31.81 -12.50 -147.61
CA ASP A 650 32.15 -13.31 -148.79
C ASP A 650 33.66 -13.63 -148.97
N ALA A 651 34.56 -13.10 -148.13
CA ALA A 651 36.01 -13.32 -148.21
C ALA A 651 36.56 -14.47 -147.32
N ASN A 652 35.66 -15.34 -146.86
CA ASN A 652 35.82 -16.78 -146.80
C ASN A 652 37.25 -17.39 -146.78
N ARG A 653 37.40 -18.25 -145.77
CA ARG A 653 37.88 -19.64 -145.95
C ARG A 653 39.37 -19.97 -145.95
N HIS A 654 40.32 -19.03 -146.01
CA HIS A 654 41.75 -19.40 -146.02
C HIS A 654 42.54 -19.26 -144.69
N LYS A 655 41.91 -18.84 -143.57
CA LYS A 655 42.60 -18.66 -142.25
C LYS A 655 42.24 -19.68 -141.16
N GLY A 656 41.40 -20.68 -141.46
CA GLY A 656 40.82 -21.59 -140.48
C GLY A 656 41.78 -22.60 -139.83
N GLU A 657 42.91 -22.91 -140.45
CA GLU A 657 43.81 -23.98 -139.97
C GLU A 657 44.80 -23.52 -138.89
N GLU A 658 45.16 -22.23 -138.82
CA GLU A 658 46.09 -21.73 -137.80
C GLU A 658 45.41 -21.46 -136.43
N VAL A 659 44.09 -21.21 -136.43
CA VAL A 659 43.30 -20.90 -135.21
C VAL A 659 43.09 -22.14 -134.33
N SER A 660 42.99 -23.33 -134.92
CA SER A 660 42.74 -24.58 -134.19
C SER A 660 43.86 -24.94 -133.19
N THR A 661 45.11 -24.65 -133.56
CA THR A 661 46.29 -25.00 -132.75
C THR A 661 46.43 -24.11 -131.50
N VAL A 662 46.06 -22.83 -131.62
CA VAL A 662 46.08 -21.85 -130.51
C VAL A 662 44.91 -22.08 -129.54
N MET A 663 43.74 -22.50 -130.05
CA MET A 663 42.56 -22.80 -129.23
C MET A 663 42.81 -23.93 -128.21
N SER A 664 43.58 -24.95 -128.58
CA SER A 664 43.90 -26.08 -127.68
C SER A 664 44.71 -25.68 -126.44
N LYS A 665 45.59 -24.66 -126.57
CA LYS A 665 46.41 -24.16 -125.47
C LYS A 665 45.64 -23.24 -124.53
N PHE A 666 44.72 -22.42 -125.07
CA PHE A 666 43.85 -21.59 -124.23
C PHE A 666 42.80 -22.40 -123.47
N ASN A 667 42.22 -23.45 -124.07
CA ASN A 667 41.25 -24.29 -123.37
C ASN A 667 41.83 -24.97 -122.11
N ARG A 668 43.11 -25.38 -122.15
CA ARG A 668 43.77 -25.99 -121.00
C ARG A 668 44.04 -25.01 -119.85
N GLN A 669 44.33 -23.75 -120.17
CA GLN A 669 44.49 -22.69 -119.16
C GLN A 669 43.15 -22.23 -118.58
N ILE A 670 42.07 -22.29 -119.37
CA ILE A 670 40.71 -22.02 -118.88
C ILE A 670 40.29 -23.06 -117.84
N ASP A 671 40.52 -24.36 -118.09
CA ASP A 671 40.17 -25.43 -117.14
C ASP A 671 40.92 -25.31 -115.79
N GLU A 672 42.21 -24.92 -115.81
CA GLU A 672 43.00 -24.70 -114.59
C GLU A 672 42.53 -23.47 -113.80
N LEU A 673 42.10 -22.40 -114.49
CA LEU A 673 41.53 -21.22 -113.84
C LEU A 673 40.13 -21.47 -113.29
N GLU A 674 39.29 -22.23 -114.00
CA GLU A 674 37.94 -22.60 -113.54
C GLU A 674 37.98 -23.48 -112.29
N THR A 675 38.92 -24.43 -112.23
CA THR A 675 39.12 -25.28 -111.04
C THR A 675 39.66 -24.47 -109.86
N SER A 676 40.57 -23.52 -110.09
CA SER A 676 41.02 -22.61 -109.02
C SER A 676 39.92 -21.66 -108.54
N LEU A 677 39.03 -21.21 -109.43
CA LEU A 677 37.91 -20.33 -109.07
C LEU A 677 36.89 -21.10 -108.22
N ARG A 678 36.55 -22.34 -108.59
CA ARG A 678 35.65 -23.21 -107.82
C ARG A 678 36.18 -23.48 -106.41
N ASN A 679 37.46 -23.85 -106.28
CA ASN A 679 38.06 -24.08 -104.96
C ASN A 679 38.06 -22.84 -104.06
N LYS A 680 38.19 -21.63 -104.63
CA LYS A 680 38.06 -20.38 -103.86
C LYS A 680 36.62 -20.05 -103.52
N GLN A 681 35.68 -20.35 -104.42
CA GLN A 681 34.24 -20.19 -104.18
C GLN A 681 33.78 -21.09 -103.01
N ASP A 682 34.17 -22.37 -103.03
CA ASP A 682 33.84 -23.32 -101.96
C ASP A 682 34.41 -22.89 -100.60
N ARG A 683 35.60 -22.27 -100.59
CA ARG A 683 36.24 -21.74 -99.37
C ARG A 683 35.52 -20.50 -98.83
N ILE A 684 34.99 -19.66 -99.71
CA ILE A 684 34.19 -18.49 -99.34
C ILE A 684 32.86 -18.95 -98.74
N ASP A 685 32.20 -19.93 -99.36
CA ASP A 685 30.93 -20.47 -98.88
C ASP A 685 31.08 -21.16 -97.52
N GLU A 686 32.19 -21.87 -97.28
CA GLU A 686 32.51 -22.46 -95.97
C GLU A 686 32.70 -21.38 -94.88
N LEU A 687 33.37 -20.27 -95.20
CA LEU A 687 33.59 -19.17 -94.25
C LEU A 687 32.31 -18.38 -93.97
N LEU A 688 31.47 -18.16 -94.98
CA LEU A 688 30.15 -17.53 -94.82
C LEU A 688 29.24 -18.38 -93.94
N SER A 689 29.21 -19.70 -94.13
CA SER A 689 28.43 -20.62 -93.29
C SER A 689 28.87 -20.58 -91.82
N ARG A 690 30.18 -20.48 -91.53
CA ARG A 690 30.68 -20.33 -90.16
C ARG A 690 30.36 -18.96 -89.55
N LEU A 691 30.37 -17.91 -90.35
CA LEU A 691 30.02 -16.56 -89.91
C LEU A 691 28.53 -16.46 -89.56
N ASP A 692 27.66 -17.05 -90.38
CA ASP A 692 26.21 -17.12 -90.11
C ASP A 692 25.92 -17.93 -88.84
N ALA A 693 26.62 -19.06 -88.63
CA ALA A 693 26.47 -19.85 -87.42
C ALA A 693 26.90 -19.08 -86.16
N GLN A 694 28.01 -18.33 -86.21
CA GLN A 694 28.44 -17.49 -85.10
C GLN A 694 27.55 -16.27 -84.88
N SER A 695 26.98 -15.70 -85.95
CA SER A 695 26.02 -14.60 -85.86
C SER A 695 24.74 -15.05 -85.17
N GLY A 696 24.21 -16.23 -85.52
CA GLY A 696 23.01 -16.79 -84.89
C GLY A 696 23.21 -17.12 -83.40
N GLU A 697 24.39 -17.60 -83.02
CA GLU A 697 24.74 -17.85 -81.61
C GLU A 697 24.82 -16.54 -80.81
N ALA A 698 25.43 -15.50 -81.39
CA ALA A 698 25.53 -14.18 -80.75
C ALA A 698 24.17 -13.48 -80.59
N GLU A 699 23.25 -13.70 -81.54
CA GLU A 699 21.90 -13.14 -81.50
C GLU A 699 21.04 -13.83 -80.42
N ARG A 700 21.12 -15.16 -80.29
CA ARG A 700 20.47 -15.89 -79.19
C ARG A 700 20.95 -15.46 -77.81
N VAL A 701 22.25 -15.28 -77.63
CA VAL A 701 22.81 -14.82 -76.35
C VAL A 701 22.36 -13.40 -76.02
N ARG A 702 22.19 -12.53 -77.01
CA ARG A 702 21.60 -11.19 -76.80
C ARG A 702 20.14 -11.28 -76.37
N GLU A 703 19.32 -12.08 -77.05
CA GLU A 703 17.91 -12.22 -76.70
C GLU A 703 17.71 -12.80 -75.29
N GLU A 704 18.52 -13.79 -74.89
CA GLU A 704 18.50 -14.34 -73.52
C GLU A 704 18.89 -13.28 -72.47
N LYS A 705 19.90 -12.45 -72.77
CA LYS A 705 20.34 -11.38 -71.86
C LYS A 705 19.35 -10.21 -71.79
N ASP A 706 18.71 -9.86 -72.90
CA ASP A 706 17.67 -8.83 -72.93
C ASP A 706 16.41 -9.28 -72.17
N GLN A 707 16.06 -10.57 -72.22
CA GLN A 707 14.99 -11.15 -71.40
C GLN A 707 15.32 -11.14 -69.90
N GLU A 708 16.56 -11.47 -69.51
CA GLU A 708 17.02 -11.36 -68.11
C GLU A 708 16.97 -9.91 -67.60
N ILE A 709 17.36 -8.93 -68.42
CA ILE A 709 17.32 -7.52 -68.04
C ILE A 709 15.88 -7.04 -67.87
N ALA A 710 14.96 -7.44 -68.74
CA ALA A 710 13.54 -7.09 -68.63
C ALA A 710 12.91 -7.63 -67.33
N ILE A 711 13.20 -8.89 -66.98
CA ILE A 711 12.70 -9.50 -65.73
C ILE A 711 13.29 -8.81 -64.49
N MET A 712 14.58 -8.43 -64.53
CA MET A 712 15.20 -7.68 -63.44
C MET A 712 14.65 -6.26 -63.30
N GLN A 713 14.33 -5.59 -64.42
CA GLN A 713 13.72 -4.25 -64.39
C GLN A 713 12.30 -4.31 -63.82
N GLU A 714 11.48 -5.28 -64.23
CA GLU A 714 10.13 -5.48 -63.70
C GLU A 714 10.16 -5.81 -62.19
N GLY A 715 11.10 -6.67 -61.76
CA GLY A 715 11.32 -6.96 -60.34
C GLY A 715 11.80 -5.74 -59.53
N MET A 716 12.65 -4.89 -60.11
CA MET A 716 13.13 -3.68 -59.46
C MET A 716 12.03 -2.63 -59.35
N ASP A 717 11.22 -2.42 -60.39
CA ASP A 717 10.10 -1.47 -60.38
C ASP A 717 9.00 -1.88 -59.38
N ASP A 718 8.71 -3.17 -59.24
CA ASP A 718 7.78 -3.67 -58.22
C ASP A 718 8.30 -3.45 -56.79
N THR A 719 9.61 -3.64 -56.55
CA THR A 719 10.20 -3.37 -55.23
C THR A 719 10.22 -1.87 -54.89
N ILE A 720 10.46 -1.00 -55.87
CA ILE A 720 10.41 0.45 -55.69
C ILE A 720 8.98 0.91 -55.36
N ARG A 721 7.99 0.33 -56.02
CA ARG A 721 6.57 0.64 -55.75
C ARG A 721 6.15 0.20 -54.35
N GLN A 722 6.56 -1.00 -53.91
CA GLN A 722 6.30 -1.49 -52.55
C GLN A 722 7.00 -0.64 -51.48
N LEU A 723 8.23 -0.18 -51.73
CA LEU A 723 8.95 0.73 -50.82
C LEU A 723 8.28 2.10 -50.71
N SER A 724 7.78 2.65 -51.82
CA SER A 724 7.04 3.91 -51.85
C SER A 724 5.73 3.82 -51.07
N GLU A 725 4.97 2.73 -51.24
CA GLU A 725 3.72 2.48 -50.49
C GLU A 725 3.99 2.29 -48.99
N LEU A 726 5.09 1.61 -48.62
CA LEU A 726 5.52 1.47 -47.22
C LEU A 726 5.98 2.80 -46.59
N GLN A 727 6.65 3.67 -47.34
CA GLN A 727 7.10 4.98 -46.83
C GLN A 727 5.91 5.91 -46.56
N VAL A 728 4.92 5.93 -47.43
CA VAL A 728 3.69 6.73 -47.23
C VAL A 728 2.87 6.18 -46.08
N ALA A 729 2.76 4.84 -45.96
CA ALA A 729 2.10 4.22 -44.82
C ALA A 729 2.83 4.51 -43.48
N GLN A 730 4.16 4.51 -43.47
CA GLN A 730 4.95 4.84 -42.28
C GLN A 730 4.80 6.30 -41.84
N GLY A 731 4.77 7.26 -42.78
CA GLY A 731 4.55 8.67 -42.46
C GLY A 731 3.21 8.93 -41.76
N VAL A 732 2.14 8.28 -42.22
CA VAL A 732 0.80 8.38 -41.60
C VAL A 732 0.79 7.71 -40.22
N THR A 733 1.51 6.61 -40.03
CA THR A 733 1.63 5.98 -38.70
C THR A 733 2.41 6.83 -37.71
N ASP A 734 3.47 7.51 -38.14
CA ASP A 734 4.28 8.37 -37.25
C ASP A 734 3.50 9.63 -36.83
N GLU A 735 2.73 10.25 -37.73
CA GLU A 735 1.82 11.35 -37.37
C GLU A 735 0.73 10.89 -36.39
N ALA A 736 0.15 9.70 -36.60
CA ALA A 736 -0.84 9.14 -35.69
C ALA A 736 -0.25 8.81 -34.31
N VAL A 737 0.99 8.30 -34.25
CA VAL A 737 1.69 8.01 -32.99
C VAL A 737 2.05 9.30 -32.27
N ASN A 738 2.54 10.33 -32.96
CA ASN A 738 2.80 11.64 -32.34
C ASN A 738 1.52 12.29 -31.80
N ALA A 739 0.42 12.23 -32.54
CA ALA A 739 -0.88 12.71 -32.06
C ALA A 739 -1.36 11.92 -30.83
N GLN A 740 -1.10 10.62 -30.76
CA GLN A 740 -1.39 9.81 -29.57
C GLN A 740 -0.49 10.18 -28.38
N ILE A 741 0.81 10.43 -28.61
CA ILE A 741 1.74 10.87 -27.56
C ILE A 741 1.30 12.22 -26.99
N ASP A 742 0.95 13.18 -27.85
CA ASP A 742 0.47 14.50 -27.42
C ASP A 742 -0.84 14.38 -26.61
N THR A 743 -1.75 13.50 -27.05
CA THR A 743 -2.99 13.21 -26.32
C THR A 743 -2.71 12.60 -24.95
N LEU A 744 -1.75 11.66 -24.86
CA LEU A 744 -1.36 11.03 -23.61
C LEU A 744 -0.67 12.00 -22.65
N VAL A 745 0.19 12.89 -23.15
CA VAL A 745 0.86 13.91 -22.33
C VAL A 745 -0.16 14.90 -21.76
N LEU A 746 -1.09 15.38 -22.57
CA LEU A 746 -2.17 16.25 -22.11
C LEU A 746 -3.08 15.57 -21.08
N ASP A 747 -3.39 14.28 -21.25
CA ASP A 747 -4.19 13.51 -20.31
C ASP A 747 -3.45 13.27 -18.98
N GLN A 748 -2.13 13.07 -19.01
CA GLN A 748 -1.30 13.00 -17.80
C GLN A 748 -1.20 14.35 -17.08
N GLU A 749 -0.96 15.45 -17.80
CA GLU A 749 -0.93 16.79 -17.21
C GLU A 749 -2.27 17.15 -16.55
N LYS A 750 -3.40 16.77 -17.17
CA LYS A 750 -4.73 16.95 -16.58
C LYS A 750 -4.87 16.18 -15.26
N LYS A 751 -4.47 14.90 -15.23
CA LYS A 751 -4.51 14.08 -14.01
C LYS A 751 -3.64 14.66 -12.88
N PHE A 752 -2.45 15.16 -13.18
CA PHE A 752 -1.60 15.79 -12.15
C PHE A 752 -2.18 17.11 -11.63
N ASN A 753 -2.79 17.92 -12.50
CA ASN A 753 -3.50 19.12 -12.07
C ASN A 753 -4.72 18.79 -11.20
N ASP A 754 -5.48 17.73 -11.53
CA ASP A 754 -6.60 17.26 -10.71
C ASP A 754 -6.13 16.80 -9.31
N ILE A 755 -4.96 16.15 -9.22
CA ILE A 755 -4.36 15.76 -7.93
C ILE A 755 -3.95 16.99 -7.11
N ILE A 756 -3.29 17.97 -7.73
CA ILE A 756 -2.91 19.21 -7.05
C ILE A 756 -4.15 19.96 -6.56
N ASP A 757 -5.19 20.07 -7.39
CA ASP A 757 -6.44 20.72 -7.01
C ASP A 757 -7.13 20.01 -5.83
N SER A 758 -7.12 18.67 -5.82
CA SER A 758 -7.62 17.88 -4.70
C SER A 758 -6.84 18.16 -3.40
N ILE A 759 -5.52 18.30 -3.49
CA ILE A 759 -4.66 18.60 -2.33
C ILE A 759 -4.88 20.04 -1.85
N LEU A 760 -4.96 21.02 -2.76
CA LEU A 760 -5.27 22.42 -2.43
C LEU A 760 -6.65 22.52 -1.76
N GLN A 761 -7.63 21.76 -2.24
CA GLN A 761 -8.96 21.67 -1.63
C GLN A 761 -8.89 21.06 -0.23
N SER A 762 -8.12 19.99 -0.03
CA SER A 762 -7.89 19.40 1.29
C SER A 762 -7.19 20.38 2.25
N CYS A 763 -6.20 21.13 1.77
CA CYS A 763 -5.54 22.19 2.54
C CYS A 763 -6.52 23.31 2.94
N ALA A 764 -7.41 23.71 2.02
CA ALA A 764 -8.47 24.68 2.32
C ALA A 764 -9.44 24.15 3.38
N HIS A 765 -9.92 22.90 3.27
CA HIS A 765 -10.80 22.28 4.27
C HIS A 765 -10.15 22.22 5.66
N LYS A 766 -8.87 21.88 5.74
CA LYS A 766 -8.14 21.87 7.02
C LYS A 766 -8.10 23.24 7.72
N VAL A 767 -7.95 24.32 6.94
CA VAL A 767 -8.00 25.67 7.49
C VAL A 767 -9.43 26.05 7.87
N ASP A 768 -10.42 25.61 7.09
CA ASP A 768 -11.86 25.83 7.37
C ASP A 768 -12.31 25.13 8.66
N ASP A 769 -11.84 23.91 8.91
CA ASP A 769 -12.08 23.19 10.17
C ASP A 769 -11.51 23.97 11.37
N ALA A 770 -10.28 24.48 11.24
CA ALA A 770 -9.65 25.29 12.29
C ALA A 770 -10.34 26.66 12.48
N LEU A 771 -10.92 27.24 11.43
CA LEU A 771 -11.76 28.45 11.51
C LEU A 771 -13.04 28.16 12.29
N TYR A 772 -13.69 27.03 12.03
CA TYR A 772 -14.87 26.60 12.78
C TYR A 772 -14.56 26.39 14.27
N GLU A 773 -13.41 25.79 14.59
CA GLU A 773 -12.94 25.63 15.97
C GLU A 773 -12.66 26.97 16.68
N LEU A 774 -12.10 27.96 15.98
CA LEU A 774 -11.89 29.31 16.51
C LEU A 774 -13.22 29.99 16.87
N GLU A 775 -14.25 29.84 16.05
CA GLU A 775 -15.56 30.46 16.27
C GLU A 775 -16.42 29.69 17.30
N SER A 776 -16.19 28.39 17.45
CA SER A 776 -16.99 27.56 18.35
C SER A 776 -16.83 27.99 19.82
N PRO A 777 -17.94 28.24 20.55
CA PRO A 777 -17.89 28.47 21.99
C PRO A 777 -17.65 27.18 22.79
N MET A 778 -17.74 26.00 22.15
CA MET A 778 -17.51 24.70 22.80
C MET A 778 -16.03 24.25 22.74
N HIS A 779 -15.15 25.06 22.13
CA HIS A 779 -13.75 24.74 21.96
C HIS A 779 -12.87 25.80 22.64
N ASP A 780 -12.05 25.39 23.60
CA ASP A 780 -11.21 26.32 24.40
C ASP A 780 -9.86 26.66 23.73
N GLY A 781 -9.58 26.08 22.55
CA GLY A 781 -8.30 26.21 21.86
C GLY A 781 -7.14 25.59 22.65
N ASN A 782 -5.91 25.96 22.32
CA ASN A 782 -4.75 25.52 23.08
C ASN A 782 -4.64 26.32 24.39
N GLN A 783 -5.01 25.68 25.51
CA GLN A 783 -5.01 26.27 26.85
C GLN A 783 -3.62 26.69 27.37
N ASN A 784 -2.54 26.19 26.77
CA ASN A 784 -1.17 26.55 27.11
C ASN A 784 -0.59 27.67 26.21
N SER A 785 -1.41 28.33 25.40
CA SER A 785 -0.94 29.37 24.48
C SER A 785 -0.58 30.65 25.21
N THR A 786 0.64 31.13 25.00
CA THR A 786 1.08 32.47 25.45
C THR A 786 1.09 33.45 24.27
N PRO A 787 0.93 34.77 24.50
CA PRO A 787 1.03 35.77 23.44
C PRO A 787 2.34 35.64 22.65
N GLU A 788 3.46 35.41 23.32
CA GLU A 788 4.78 35.23 22.71
C GLU A 788 4.84 33.99 21.81
N TYR A 789 4.24 32.88 22.24
CA TYR A 789 4.18 31.65 21.46
C TYR A 789 3.30 31.83 20.22
N THR A 790 2.11 32.42 20.36
CA THR A 790 1.21 32.69 19.22
C THR A 790 1.87 33.61 18.20
N LEU A 791 2.62 34.62 18.63
CA LEU A 791 3.40 35.49 17.75
C LEU A 791 4.47 34.74 16.95
N SER A 792 5.15 33.78 17.58
CA SER A 792 6.12 32.94 16.88
C SER A 792 5.47 32.03 15.83
N MET A 793 4.24 31.57 16.08
CA MET A 793 3.45 30.80 15.11
C MET A 793 2.98 31.66 13.94
N ILE A 794 2.63 32.93 14.19
CA ILE A 794 2.27 33.90 13.14
C ILE A 794 3.46 34.16 12.20
N GLU A 795 4.68 34.26 12.73
CA GLU A 795 5.91 34.40 11.93
C GLU A 795 6.19 33.14 11.09
N LYS A 796 6.01 31.94 11.67
CA LYS A 796 6.12 30.67 10.96
C LYS A 796 5.11 30.61 9.80
N ALA A 797 3.85 30.94 10.05
CA ALA A 797 2.80 30.97 9.02
C ALA A 797 3.11 31.97 7.90
N THR A 798 3.66 33.14 8.24
CA THR A 798 4.09 34.16 7.26
C THR A 798 5.21 33.63 6.35
N THR A 799 6.16 32.91 6.94
CA THR A 799 7.28 32.31 6.19
C THR A 799 6.79 31.20 5.27
N SER A 800 5.97 30.27 5.78
CA SER A 800 5.42 29.16 4.99
C SER A 800 4.48 29.62 3.87
N ALA A 801 3.71 30.70 4.08
CA ALA A 801 2.89 31.31 3.03
C ALA A 801 3.75 31.85 1.87
N THR A 802 4.91 32.44 2.20
CA THR A 802 5.84 32.99 1.21
C THR A 802 6.57 31.91 0.44
N GLU A 803 6.99 30.85 1.13
CA GLU A 803 7.61 29.68 0.52
C GLU A 803 6.67 28.97 -0.45
N PHE A 804 5.42 28.72 -0.04
CA PHE A 804 4.39 28.15 -0.92
C PHE A 804 4.16 29.01 -2.17
N ALA A 805 4.02 30.33 -2.01
CA ALA A 805 3.83 31.23 -3.14
C ALA A 805 5.02 31.21 -4.12
N MET A 806 6.25 31.11 -3.61
CA MET A 806 7.46 31.04 -4.43
C MET A 806 7.54 29.71 -5.21
N VAL A 807 7.35 28.58 -4.53
CA VAL A 807 7.37 27.24 -5.15
C VAL A 807 6.23 27.08 -6.16
N PHE A 808 5.04 27.62 -5.85
CA PHE A 808 3.91 27.61 -6.78
C PHE A 808 4.17 28.45 -8.04
N ASN A 809 4.90 29.57 -7.93
CA ASN A 809 5.31 30.35 -9.10
C ASN A 809 6.34 29.62 -9.97
N LEU A 810 7.27 28.88 -9.36
CA LEU A 810 8.20 28.01 -10.10
C LEU A 810 7.44 26.89 -10.83
N PHE A 811 6.42 26.32 -10.18
CA PHE A 811 5.53 25.32 -10.79
C PHE A 811 4.78 25.86 -12.02
N LEU A 812 4.21 27.07 -11.93
CA LEU A 812 3.56 27.72 -13.08
C LEU A 812 4.54 28.05 -14.22
N SER A 813 5.82 28.25 -13.92
CA SER A 813 6.86 28.60 -14.88
C SER A 813 7.52 27.38 -15.52
N ARG A 814 7.28 26.17 -15.00
CA ARG A 814 7.99 24.93 -15.33
C ARG A 814 9.51 25.01 -15.07
N ASP A 815 9.91 25.82 -14.09
CA ASP A 815 11.30 25.98 -13.67
C ASP A 815 11.71 24.90 -12.66
N LYS A 816 13.01 24.60 -12.57
CA LYS A 816 13.55 23.68 -11.56
C LYS A 816 13.24 24.19 -10.14
N GLY A 817 12.77 23.31 -9.26
CA GLY A 817 12.28 23.69 -7.91
C GLY A 817 10.78 24.03 -7.84
N GLY A 818 10.04 23.79 -8.94
CA GLY A 818 8.59 23.88 -9.02
C GLY A 818 7.93 22.54 -9.27
N GLU A 819 8.46 21.45 -8.73
CA GLU A 819 7.91 20.11 -8.98
C GLU A 819 6.58 19.91 -8.23
N HIS A 820 5.71 19.03 -8.75
CA HIS A 820 4.42 18.71 -8.13
C HIS A 820 4.57 18.32 -6.64
N VAL A 821 5.64 17.59 -6.28
CA VAL A 821 5.90 17.17 -4.89
C VAL A 821 6.22 18.35 -3.97
N GLU A 822 6.97 19.34 -4.44
CA GLU A 822 7.37 20.50 -3.64
C GLU A 822 6.19 21.43 -3.39
N VAL A 823 5.31 21.60 -4.39
CA VAL A 823 4.03 22.31 -4.25
C VAL A 823 3.17 21.65 -3.16
N ILE A 824 3.07 20.32 -3.18
CA ILE A 824 2.27 19.56 -2.19
C ILE A 824 2.84 19.73 -0.78
N LYS A 825 4.17 19.66 -0.61
CA LYS A 825 4.82 19.80 0.70
C LYS A 825 4.61 21.20 1.27
N THR A 826 4.87 22.23 0.47
CA THR A 826 4.76 23.64 0.91
C THR A 826 3.32 24.06 1.15
N ALA A 827 2.35 23.57 0.36
CA ALA A 827 0.91 23.78 0.59
C ALA A 827 0.47 23.20 1.95
N ASN A 828 0.88 21.97 2.26
CA ASN A 828 0.54 21.31 3.53
C ASN A 828 1.19 22.01 4.73
N ALA A 829 2.46 22.43 4.59
CA ALA A 829 3.17 23.18 5.64
C ALA A 829 2.48 24.52 5.93
N PHE A 830 2.07 25.25 4.88
CA PHE A 830 1.32 26.49 5.01
C PHE A 830 -0.06 26.28 5.67
N ALA A 831 -0.84 25.28 5.24
CA ALA A 831 -2.13 24.96 5.83
C ALA A 831 -2.02 24.56 7.31
N GLN A 832 -0.99 23.77 7.67
CA GLN A 832 -0.70 23.40 9.05
C GLN A 832 -0.34 24.63 9.90
N ALA A 833 0.53 25.51 9.39
CA ALA A 833 0.96 26.69 10.14
C ALA A 833 -0.21 27.67 10.40
N ILE A 834 -1.13 27.85 9.45
CA ILE A 834 -2.33 28.67 9.66
C ILE A 834 -3.29 28.02 10.67
N SER A 835 -3.52 26.71 10.58
CA SER A 835 -4.33 25.98 11.55
C SER A 835 -3.77 26.12 12.98
N GLU A 836 -2.45 26.00 13.17
CA GLU A 836 -1.78 26.25 14.45
C GLU A 836 -1.99 27.69 14.94
N VAL A 837 -1.92 28.69 14.06
CA VAL A 837 -2.19 30.10 14.44
C VAL A 837 -3.63 30.28 14.94
N LEU A 838 -4.63 29.67 14.27
CA LEU A 838 -6.04 29.80 14.67
C LEU A 838 -6.30 29.16 16.04
N VAL A 839 -5.80 27.95 16.27
CA VAL A 839 -5.96 27.22 17.55
C VAL A 839 -5.27 27.96 18.71
N ASN A 840 -4.08 28.52 18.48
CA ASN A 840 -3.37 29.30 19.51
C ASN A 840 -4.01 30.68 19.74
N THR A 841 -4.58 31.29 18.70
CA THR A 841 -5.36 32.54 18.84
C THR A 841 -6.62 32.31 19.66
N LYS A 842 -7.30 31.17 19.51
CA LYS A 842 -8.42 30.79 20.37
C LYS A 842 -7.97 30.63 21.82
N GLY A 843 -6.83 29.99 22.07
CA GLY A 843 -6.28 29.83 23.42
C GLY A 843 -6.07 31.16 24.17
N LEU A 844 -5.75 32.23 23.45
CA LEU A 844 -5.57 33.58 23.99
C LEU A 844 -6.88 34.25 24.44
N SER A 845 -8.06 33.76 24.06
CA SER A 845 -9.33 34.29 24.57
C SER A 845 -9.46 34.14 26.08
N ASN A 846 -8.76 33.16 26.68
CA ASN A 846 -8.72 32.95 28.12
C ASN A 846 -7.93 34.01 28.89
N ILE A 847 -7.11 34.81 28.19
CA ILE A 847 -6.18 35.80 28.75
C ILE A 847 -6.64 37.23 28.43
N ALA A 848 -7.55 37.40 27.46
CA ALA A 848 -8.06 38.70 27.07
C ALA A 848 -8.79 39.42 28.24
N PRO A 849 -8.64 40.76 28.36
CA PRO A 849 -9.08 41.51 29.54
C PRO A 849 -10.60 41.65 29.66
N ASP A 850 -11.30 41.78 28.53
CA ASP A 850 -12.74 41.97 28.44
C ASP A 850 -13.35 41.17 27.27
N ASP A 851 -14.65 40.92 27.34
CA ASP A 851 -15.39 40.19 26.30
C ASP A 851 -15.28 40.90 24.93
N ALA A 852 -15.14 42.24 24.92
CA ALA A 852 -14.91 43.00 23.70
C ALA A 852 -13.51 42.76 23.08
N ALA A 853 -12.46 42.57 23.89
CA ALA A 853 -11.16 42.14 23.38
C ALA A 853 -11.19 40.68 22.88
N ILE A 854 -11.97 39.79 23.51
CA ILE A 854 -12.19 38.43 23.01
C ILE A 854 -12.83 38.46 21.62
N ASP A 855 -13.93 39.21 21.47
CA ASP A 855 -14.63 39.36 20.20
C ASP A 855 -13.73 39.98 19.12
N ASN A 856 -12.94 41.00 19.47
CA ASN A 856 -11.98 41.60 18.54
C ASN A 856 -10.86 40.62 18.15
N LEU A 857 -10.35 39.83 19.10
CA LEU A 857 -9.31 38.83 18.87
C LEU A 857 -9.81 37.69 17.97
N ILE A 858 -11.01 37.17 18.20
CA ILE A 858 -11.63 36.15 17.34
C ILE A 858 -11.89 36.71 15.94
N ARG A 859 -12.43 37.93 15.85
CA ARG A 859 -12.70 38.60 14.58
C ARG A 859 -11.44 38.82 13.75
N VAL A 860 -10.37 39.33 14.36
CA VAL A 860 -9.08 39.54 13.67
C VAL A 860 -8.36 38.20 13.41
N GLY A 861 -8.50 37.23 14.32
CA GLY A 861 -7.99 35.87 14.15
C GLY A 861 -8.58 35.12 12.97
N LYS A 862 -9.81 35.45 12.57
CA LYS A 862 -10.47 34.89 11.38
C LYS A 862 -9.84 35.35 10.06
N GLU A 863 -9.37 36.61 10.00
CA GLU A 863 -8.90 37.22 8.75
C GLU A 863 -7.76 36.41 8.07
N PRO A 864 -6.73 35.91 8.78
CA PRO A 864 -5.69 35.05 8.19
C PRO A 864 -6.21 33.71 7.64
N GLY A 865 -7.15 33.05 8.34
CA GLY A 865 -7.72 31.79 7.88
C GLY A 865 -8.55 31.98 6.62
N ASP A 866 -9.42 33.00 6.60
CA ASP A 866 -10.23 33.35 5.42
C ASP A 866 -9.34 33.71 4.22
N ALA A 867 -8.24 34.43 4.47
CA ALA A 867 -7.27 34.78 3.42
C ALA A 867 -6.55 33.54 2.89
N ALA A 868 -6.18 32.58 3.74
CA ALA A 868 -5.52 31.34 3.35
C ALA A 868 -6.45 30.42 2.54
N VAL A 869 -7.72 30.27 2.94
CA VAL A 869 -8.74 29.53 2.16
C VAL A 869 -8.95 30.18 0.78
N LYS A 870 -9.03 31.51 0.72
CA LYS A 870 -9.10 32.25 -0.55
C LYS A 870 -7.84 32.07 -1.39
N PHE A 871 -6.67 31.93 -0.78
CA PHE A 871 -5.41 31.65 -1.49
C PHE A 871 -5.49 30.28 -2.14
N PHE A 872 -5.72 29.20 -1.39
CA PHE A 872 -5.80 27.84 -1.95
C PHE A 872 -6.85 27.70 -3.05
N ASN A 873 -8.03 28.31 -2.87
CA ASN A 873 -9.09 28.29 -3.88
C ASN A 873 -8.73 29.09 -5.14
N ALA A 874 -7.99 30.20 -5.02
CA ALA A 874 -7.64 31.05 -6.17
C ALA A 874 -6.57 30.43 -7.08
N VAL A 875 -5.73 29.54 -6.56
CA VAL A 875 -4.64 28.89 -7.31
C VAL A 875 -5.02 27.54 -7.91
N GLN A 876 -6.29 27.12 -7.79
CA GLN A 876 -6.79 25.89 -8.43
C GLN A 876 -6.76 25.98 -9.96
N SER A 877 -6.45 24.86 -10.61
CA SER A 877 -6.19 24.77 -12.05
C SER A 877 -7.37 25.27 -12.89
N PHE A 878 -8.62 24.95 -12.50
CA PHE A 878 -9.82 25.41 -13.21
C PHE A 878 -10.03 26.94 -13.14
N ARG A 879 -9.51 27.61 -12.09
CA ARG A 879 -9.57 29.09 -11.98
C ARG A 879 -8.44 29.76 -12.75
N LEU A 880 -7.31 29.08 -12.90
CA LEU A 880 -6.15 29.58 -13.63
C LEU A 880 -6.23 29.33 -15.15
N GLN A 881 -7.03 28.37 -15.60
CA GLN A 881 -7.17 28.01 -17.03
C GLN A 881 -7.53 29.19 -17.94
N GLY A 882 -8.31 30.17 -17.46
CA GLY A 882 -8.73 31.35 -18.23
C GLY A 882 -7.78 32.55 -18.20
N ALA A 883 -6.71 32.52 -17.39
CA ALA A 883 -5.79 33.66 -17.22
C ALA A 883 -4.52 33.52 -18.08
N GLN A 884 -3.96 34.65 -18.52
CA GLN A 884 -2.66 34.71 -19.20
C GLN A 884 -1.54 34.20 -18.26
N PRO A 885 -0.45 33.58 -18.78
CA PRO A 885 0.63 33.00 -17.96
C PRO A 885 1.23 33.98 -16.93
N GLU A 886 1.40 35.24 -17.29
CA GLU A 886 1.86 36.32 -16.41
C GLU A 886 0.84 36.65 -15.32
N ALA A 887 -0.45 36.68 -15.68
CA ALA A 887 -1.54 36.92 -14.74
C ALA A 887 -1.71 35.77 -13.74
N ARG A 888 -1.37 34.52 -14.11
CA ARG A 888 -1.40 33.36 -13.20
C ARG A 888 -0.40 33.51 -12.05
N LYS A 889 0.80 34.01 -12.34
CA LYS A 889 1.83 34.27 -11.30
C LYS A 889 1.43 35.41 -10.38
N GLU A 890 0.80 36.45 -10.93
CA GLU A 890 0.31 37.60 -10.17
C GLU A 890 -0.75 37.20 -9.14
N VAL A 891 -1.63 36.23 -9.45
CA VAL A 891 -2.64 35.72 -8.51
C VAL A 891 -2.00 35.13 -7.25
N ALA A 892 -0.96 34.30 -7.38
CA ALA A 892 -0.28 33.70 -6.24
C ALA A 892 0.43 34.75 -5.37
N ILE A 893 1.07 35.74 -5.99
CA ILE A 893 1.75 36.85 -5.29
C ILE A 893 0.74 37.72 -4.52
N ARG A 894 -0.36 38.09 -5.18
CA ARG A 894 -1.41 38.92 -4.58
C ARG A 894 -2.06 38.22 -3.38
N LYS A 895 -2.38 36.93 -3.51
CA LYS A 895 -3.01 36.16 -2.44
C LYS A 895 -2.08 35.94 -1.24
N ASN A 896 -0.78 35.76 -1.49
CA ASN A 896 0.22 35.78 -0.42
C ASN A 896 0.24 37.14 0.32
N MET A 897 0.20 38.26 -0.41
CA MET A 897 0.14 39.58 0.20
C MET A 897 -1.11 39.79 1.08
N ASP A 898 -2.27 39.29 0.65
CA ASP A 898 -3.52 39.32 1.43
C ASP A 898 -3.33 38.57 2.77
N VAL A 899 -2.76 37.36 2.74
CA VAL A 899 -2.47 36.55 3.94
C VAL A 899 -1.48 37.26 4.87
N ARG A 900 -0.40 37.81 4.33
CA ARG A 900 0.60 38.55 5.13
C ARG A 900 0.00 39.77 5.82
N THR A 901 -0.87 40.50 5.13
CA THR A 901 -1.56 41.68 5.69
C THR A 901 -2.48 41.27 6.84
N ALA A 902 -3.22 40.17 6.69
CA ALA A 902 -4.08 39.64 7.75
C ALA A 902 -3.27 39.16 8.97
N LEU A 903 -2.16 38.45 8.74
CA LEU A 903 -1.25 38.01 9.81
C LEU A 903 -0.58 39.19 10.54
N GLN A 904 -0.27 40.28 9.84
CA GLN A 904 0.25 41.51 10.46
C GLN A 904 -0.77 42.19 11.36
N LYS A 905 -2.05 42.24 10.97
CA LYS A 905 -3.11 42.74 11.83
C LYS A 905 -3.29 41.89 13.10
N LEU A 906 -3.24 40.57 12.95
CA LEU A 906 -3.29 39.64 14.09
C LEU A 906 -2.06 39.80 14.99
N THR A 907 -0.88 40.05 14.41
CA THR A 907 0.34 40.36 15.17
C THR A 907 0.12 41.57 16.07
N ALA A 908 -0.45 42.66 15.54
CA ALA A 908 -0.70 43.88 16.31
C ALA A 908 -1.71 43.67 17.46
N THR A 909 -2.76 42.85 17.25
CA THR A 909 -3.73 42.55 18.32
C THR A 909 -3.14 41.66 19.40
N VAL A 910 -2.33 40.65 19.03
CA VAL A 910 -1.66 39.77 19.99
C VAL A 910 -0.55 40.50 20.76
N GLU A 911 0.19 41.41 20.12
CA GLU A 911 1.15 42.30 20.81
C GLU A 911 0.48 43.19 21.85
N GLY A 912 -0.75 43.66 21.57
CA GLY A 912 -1.55 44.42 22.53
C GLY A 912 -1.96 43.63 23.78
N LEU A 913 -1.85 42.30 23.76
CA LEU A 913 -2.13 41.41 24.89
C LEU A 913 -0.87 41.06 25.70
N LYS A 914 0.33 41.49 25.27
CA LYS A 914 1.58 41.22 25.98
C LYS A 914 1.70 42.10 27.24
N PRO A 915 2.11 41.55 28.40
CA PRO A 915 2.46 42.38 29.56
C PRO A 915 3.66 43.28 29.22
N LYS A 916 3.56 44.58 29.57
CA LYS A 916 4.56 45.62 29.24
C LYS A 916 5.96 45.38 29.84
N ALA A 917 6.11 44.43 30.77
CA ALA A 917 7.39 44.06 31.39
C ALA A 917 8.40 43.44 30.39
N GLY A 918 7.94 42.83 29.30
CA GLY A 918 8.82 42.25 28.26
C GLY A 918 9.40 43.26 27.27
N ALA A 919 8.98 44.53 27.29
CA ALA A 919 9.44 45.56 26.35
C ALA A 919 10.89 46.02 26.59
N ASN A 920 11.48 45.70 27.76
CA ASN A 920 12.81 46.16 28.14
C ASN A 920 13.96 45.21 27.75
N LEU A 921 13.68 43.98 27.32
CA LEU A 921 14.72 43.05 26.85
C LEU A 921 15.27 43.43 25.47
N ALA A 922 14.44 44.05 24.62
CA ALA A 922 14.85 44.56 23.31
C ALA A 922 15.87 45.72 23.37
N GLN A 923 15.99 46.40 24.52
CA GLN A 923 16.98 47.46 24.77
C GLN A 923 18.30 46.97 25.37
N SER A 924 18.40 45.68 25.72
CA SER A 924 19.66 45.09 26.20
C SER A 924 20.66 44.93 25.04
N ASN A 925 21.34 46.03 24.72
CA ASN A 925 22.38 46.11 23.70
C ASN A 925 23.61 45.28 24.10
N GLY A 926 23.59 43.97 23.81
CA GLY A 926 24.82 43.19 23.63
C GLY A 926 24.81 41.75 24.11
N ASP A 927 23.88 41.33 24.99
CA ASP A 927 24.12 40.11 25.77
C ASP A 927 22.96 39.11 25.86
N LEU A 928 22.07 39.10 24.87
CA LEU A 928 20.91 38.20 24.86
C LEU A 928 21.32 36.70 24.83
N GLY A 929 22.48 36.37 24.23
CA GLY A 929 22.99 35.00 24.17
C GLY A 929 23.44 34.47 25.53
N ASN A 930 24.25 35.25 26.27
CA ASN A 930 24.66 34.88 27.62
C ASN A 930 23.49 34.92 28.59
N LEU A 931 22.48 35.77 28.35
CA LEU A 931 21.27 35.82 29.17
C LEU A 931 20.48 34.51 29.11
N VAL A 932 20.26 33.93 27.92
CA VAL A 932 19.51 32.65 27.82
C VAL A 932 20.27 31.53 28.50
N GLU A 933 21.58 31.43 28.25
CA GLU A 933 22.43 30.40 28.85
C GLU A 933 22.49 30.57 30.38
N SER A 934 22.63 31.80 30.87
CA SER A 934 22.60 32.12 32.29
C SER A 934 21.25 31.79 32.93
N GLU A 935 20.13 32.05 32.24
CA GLU A 935 18.79 31.78 32.77
C GLU A 935 18.44 30.28 32.76
N MET A 936 18.88 29.53 31.74
CA MET A 936 18.76 28.07 31.70
C MET A 936 19.61 27.42 32.81
N GLN A 937 20.84 27.91 33.03
CA GLN A 937 21.68 27.47 34.14
C GLN A 937 21.10 27.86 35.51
N ALA A 938 20.47 29.04 35.63
CA ALA A 938 19.80 29.47 36.84
C ALA A 938 18.58 28.57 37.15
N ALA A 939 17.78 28.22 36.14
CA ALA A 939 16.68 27.27 36.28
C ALA A 939 17.19 25.88 36.72
N ALA A 940 18.26 25.37 36.10
CA ALA A 940 18.88 24.11 36.48
C ALA A 940 19.36 24.12 37.95
N LYS A 941 20.07 25.17 38.37
CA LYS A 941 20.52 25.35 39.77
C LYS A 941 19.35 25.44 40.75
N ALA A 942 18.27 26.14 40.38
CA ALA A 942 17.08 26.24 41.22
C ALA A 942 16.43 24.86 41.43
N ILE A 943 16.35 24.03 40.37
CA ILE A 943 15.82 22.66 40.46
C ILE A 943 16.73 21.75 41.30
N GLU A 944 18.05 21.86 41.16
CA GLU A 944 19.01 21.13 41.99
C GLU A 944 18.87 21.50 43.47
N ALA A 945 18.79 22.80 43.79
CA ALA A 945 18.57 23.28 45.16
C ALA A 945 17.23 22.78 45.72
N ALA A 946 16.18 22.78 44.90
CA ALA A 946 14.87 22.25 45.27
C ALA A 946 14.94 20.73 45.52
N THR A 947 15.68 19.97 44.71
CA THR A 947 15.93 18.53 44.89
C THR A 947 16.65 18.25 46.21
N GLN A 948 17.71 19.02 46.52
CA GLN A 948 18.45 18.89 47.78
C GLN A 948 17.57 19.21 48.98
N ARG A 949 16.72 20.24 48.89
CA ARG A 949 15.74 20.57 49.93
C ARG A 949 14.78 19.41 50.16
N LEU A 950 14.26 18.79 49.10
CA LEU A 950 13.37 17.64 49.21
C LEU A 950 14.08 16.43 49.85
N GLN A 951 15.32 16.13 49.47
CA GLN A 951 16.12 15.08 50.10
C GLN A 951 16.38 15.36 51.59
N SER A 952 16.59 16.62 51.96
CA SER A 952 16.73 17.02 53.36
C SER A 952 15.44 16.79 54.16
N ILE A 953 14.26 16.98 53.55
CA ILE A 953 12.96 16.72 54.16
C ILE A 953 12.76 15.21 54.34
N MET A 954 13.12 14.40 53.35
CA MET A 954 13.08 12.93 53.44
C MET A 954 13.99 12.37 54.54
N ALA A 955 15.09 13.06 54.84
CA ALA A 955 16.04 12.68 55.89
C ALA A 955 15.64 13.15 57.30
N ARG A 956 14.56 13.93 57.45
CA ARG A 956 14.12 14.41 58.78
C ARG A 956 13.65 13.23 59.65
N PRO A 957 13.95 13.23 60.97
CA PRO A 957 13.45 12.22 61.89
C PRO A 957 11.91 12.22 61.91
N LYS A 958 11.31 11.04 61.78
CA LYS A 958 9.86 10.85 61.75
C LYS A 958 9.27 11.12 63.14
N ASP A 959 8.29 12.00 63.24
CA ASP A 959 7.66 12.32 64.52
C ASP A 959 6.79 11.14 64.99
N SER A 960 7.13 10.58 66.16
CA SER A 960 6.45 9.44 66.78
C SER A 960 4.97 9.66 67.13
N ARG A 961 4.46 10.88 66.96
CA ARG A 961 3.06 11.28 67.22
C ARG A 961 2.14 11.14 66.00
N ILE A 962 2.69 10.90 64.81
CA ILE A 962 1.94 10.78 63.55
C ILE A 962 1.49 9.32 63.37
N SER A 963 0.25 9.10 62.91
CA SER A 963 -0.30 7.75 62.66
C SER A 963 0.57 7.00 61.65
N ALA A 964 0.70 5.68 61.81
CA ALA A 964 1.45 4.83 60.88
C ALA A 964 0.93 4.93 59.44
N THR A 965 -0.37 5.20 59.26
CA THR A 965 -0.99 5.43 57.93
C THR A 965 -0.62 6.78 57.34
N ASP A 966 -0.60 7.83 58.16
CA ASP A 966 -0.27 9.19 57.71
C ASP A 966 1.22 9.29 57.37
N LEU A 967 2.05 8.53 58.07
CA LEU A 967 3.46 8.40 57.78
C LEU A 967 3.73 7.71 56.43
N GLN A 968 2.96 6.67 56.08
CA GLN A 968 3.02 6.03 54.77
C GLN A 968 2.58 6.98 53.64
N VAL A 969 1.56 7.79 53.89
CA VAL A 969 1.09 8.84 52.97
C VAL A 969 2.18 9.90 52.74
N HIS A 970 2.85 10.36 53.81
CA HIS A 970 3.93 11.33 53.71
C HIS A 970 5.14 10.79 52.92
N ASP A 971 5.55 9.54 53.18
CA ASP A 971 6.64 8.88 52.44
C ASP A 971 6.30 8.71 50.94
N ALA A 972 5.05 8.35 50.65
CA ALA A 972 4.51 8.23 49.29
C ALA A 972 4.55 9.56 48.51
N ILE A 973 4.11 10.65 49.14
CA ILE A 973 4.12 12.00 48.55
C ILE A 973 5.54 12.46 48.26
N LEU A 974 6.46 12.27 49.21
CA LEU A 974 7.87 12.63 49.05
C LEU A 974 8.55 11.86 47.93
N ALA A 975 8.28 10.56 47.80
CA ALA A 975 8.81 9.74 46.71
C ALA A 975 8.33 10.23 45.34
N SER A 976 7.05 10.56 45.23
CA SER A 976 6.44 11.08 44.00
C SER A 976 6.94 12.49 43.66
N ALA A 977 7.08 13.38 44.64
CA ALA A 977 7.70 14.69 44.44
C ALA A 977 9.16 14.56 43.96
N HIS A 978 9.93 13.62 44.52
CA HIS A 978 11.33 13.39 44.13
C HIS A 978 11.45 12.85 42.70
N ALA A 979 10.53 11.97 42.29
CA ALA A 979 10.45 11.48 40.93
C ALA A 979 10.15 12.61 39.93
N ILE A 980 9.24 13.53 40.28
CA ILE A 980 8.91 14.71 39.48
C ILE A 980 10.14 15.63 39.35
N THR A 981 10.77 16.03 40.46
CA THR A 981 11.93 16.94 40.42
C THR A 981 13.12 16.33 39.65
N SER A 982 13.35 15.02 39.80
CA SER A 982 14.40 14.30 39.04
C SER A 982 14.09 14.24 37.54
N ALA A 983 12.82 14.14 37.16
CA ALA A 983 12.41 14.19 35.75
C ALA A 983 12.57 15.61 35.17
N ILE A 984 12.26 16.65 35.96
CA ILE A 984 12.42 18.05 35.54
C ILE A 984 13.90 18.42 35.38
N GLY A 985 14.80 17.92 36.23
CA GLY A 985 16.24 18.12 36.04
C GLY A 985 16.74 17.56 34.70
N ARG A 986 16.24 16.38 34.29
CA ARG A 986 16.53 15.80 32.97
C ARG A 986 15.90 16.61 31.83
N LEU A 987 14.70 17.16 32.04
CA LEU A 987 14.00 18.02 31.09
C LEU A 987 14.79 19.29 30.78
N ILE A 988 15.24 20.03 31.79
CA ILE A 988 16.00 21.28 31.58
C ILE A 988 17.34 21.00 30.88
N LYS A 989 17.99 19.89 31.20
CA LYS A 989 19.19 19.46 30.48
C LYS A 989 18.90 19.19 29.00
N ALA A 990 17.88 18.39 28.70
CA ALA A 990 17.48 18.11 27.32
C ALA A 990 17.02 19.38 26.57
N ALA A 991 16.40 20.34 27.26
CA ALA A 991 15.99 21.62 26.68
C ALA A 991 17.21 22.49 26.33
N THR A 992 18.25 22.45 27.17
CA THR A 992 19.53 23.14 26.92
C THR A 992 20.23 22.52 25.71
N ASP A 993 20.33 21.19 25.65
CA ASP A 993 20.92 20.46 24.52
C ASP A 993 20.16 20.77 23.20
N SER A 994 18.82 20.83 23.26
CA SER A 994 17.97 21.19 22.12
C SER A 994 18.18 22.63 21.65
N GLN A 995 18.26 23.59 22.58
CA GLN A 995 18.58 24.97 22.27
C GLN A 995 19.94 25.11 21.60
N GLU A 996 20.97 24.43 22.11
CA GLU A 996 22.32 24.45 21.56
C GLU A 996 22.35 23.90 20.12
N GLU A 997 21.63 22.81 19.86
CA GLU A 997 21.49 22.24 18.50
C GLU A 997 20.80 23.24 17.54
N ILE A 998 19.67 23.83 17.95
CA ILE A 998 18.93 24.81 17.15
C ILE A 998 19.82 26.00 16.76
N VAL A 999 20.64 26.48 17.69
CA VAL A 999 21.53 27.62 17.45
C VAL A 999 22.74 27.21 16.60
N ALA A 1000 23.31 26.02 16.84
CA ALA A 1000 24.41 25.50 16.04
C ALA A 1000 24.04 25.33 14.57
N GLN A 1001 22.84 24.82 14.30
CA GLN A 1001 22.31 24.65 12.94
C GLN A 1001 21.82 25.98 12.35
N GLY A 1002 21.13 26.81 13.12
CA GLY A 1002 20.45 28.02 12.64
C GLY A 1002 21.33 29.27 12.48
N LYS A 1003 22.53 29.31 13.07
CA LYS A 1003 23.41 30.48 13.01
C LYS A 1003 24.15 30.64 11.68
N GLY A 1004 24.38 29.58 10.92
CA GLY A 1004 25.20 29.63 9.70
C GLY A 1004 26.60 30.22 9.98
N SER A 1005 27.00 31.27 9.25
CA SER A 1005 28.25 32.01 9.48
C SER A 1005 28.17 33.11 10.55
N SER A 1006 26.99 33.33 11.13
CA SER A 1006 26.77 34.37 12.15
C SER A 1006 27.04 33.86 13.57
N SER A 1007 27.28 34.77 14.52
CA SER A 1007 27.49 34.42 15.93
C SER A 1007 26.20 33.97 16.62
N SER A 1008 26.31 33.14 17.66
CA SER A 1008 25.14 32.70 18.46
C SER A 1008 24.35 33.89 19.01
N THR A 1009 25.03 34.96 19.45
CA THR A 1009 24.39 36.21 19.90
C THR A 1009 23.59 36.90 18.79
N ALA A 1010 24.09 36.88 17.54
CA ALA A 1010 23.35 37.42 16.40
C ALA A 1010 22.11 36.56 16.07
N PHE A 1011 22.19 35.24 16.25
CA PHE A 1011 21.05 34.33 16.08
C PHE A 1011 19.93 34.60 17.09
N TYR A 1012 20.23 34.74 18.38
CA TYR A 1012 19.25 35.08 19.41
C TYR A 1012 18.63 36.47 19.17
N LYS A 1013 19.44 37.46 18.77
CA LYS A 1013 18.94 38.81 18.45
C LYS A 1013 17.98 38.80 17.27
N ARG A 1014 18.25 38.00 16.23
CA ARG A 1014 17.35 37.82 15.08
C ARG A 1014 16.05 37.10 15.46
N ASN A 1015 16.12 36.20 16.44
CA ASN A 1015 14.98 35.42 16.92
C ASN A 1015 14.57 35.83 18.35
N HIS A 1016 14.50 37.13 18.63
CA HIS A 1016 14.34 37.64 19.99
C HIS A 1016 13.04 37.16 20.68
N ARG A 1017 11.94 37.01 19.94
CA ARG A 1017 10.64 36.54 20.50
C ARG A 1017 10.68 35.09 20.94
N TRP A 1018 11.29 34.24 20.13
CA TRP A 1018 11.53 32.83 20.48
C TRP A 1018 12.42 32.72 21.71
N THR A 1019 13.47 33.55 21.74
CA THR A 1019 14.43 33.64 22.85
C THR A 1019 13.73 34.02 24.16
N GLU A 1020 12.87 35.04 24.13
CA GLU A 1020 12.05 35.46 25.28
C GLU A 1020 11.08 34.37 25.73
N GLY A 1021 10.41 33.70 24.78
CA GLY A 1021 9.48 32.59 25.08
C GLY A 1021 10.17 31.41 25.76
N LEU A 1022 11.40 31.07 25.32
CA LEU A 1022 12.19 30.00 25.91
C LEU A 1022 12.63 30.34 27.35
N ILE A 1023 13.12 31.56 27.58
CA ILE A 1023 13.51 32.02 28.93
C ILE A 1023 12.29 32.03 29.87
N SER A 1024 11.15 32.54 29.40
CA SER A 1024 9.92 32.61 30.19
C SER A 1024 9.44 31.22 30.61
N ALA A 1025 9.43 30.26 29.66
CA ALA A 1025 9.01 28.89 29.94
C ALA A 1025 9.98 28.19 30.92
N ALA A 1026 11.29 28.40 30.80
CA ALA A 1026 12.27 27.85 31.73
C ALA A 1026 12.09 28.39 33.17
N LYS A 1027 11.81 29.70 33.30
CA LYS A 1027 11.49 30.33 34.59
C LYS A 1027 10.20 29.78 35.20
N ALA A 1028 9.16 29.59 34.38
CA ALA A 1028 7.90 29.00 34.82
C ALA A 1028 8.11 27.57 35.38
N VAL A 1029 8.92 26.75 34.72
CA VAL A 1029 9.26 25.39 35.19
C VAL A 1029 10.01 25.44 36.53
N ALA A 1030 10.99 26.34 36.69
CA ALA A 1030 11.73 26.47 37.94
C ALA A 1030 10.84 26.93 39.11
N ARG A 1031 9.95 27.91 38.88
CA ARG A 1031 8.99 28.39 39.89
C ARG A 1031 7.99 27.31 40.29
N ALA A 1032 7.37 26.64 39.31
CA ALA A 1032 6.42 25.56 39.56
C ALA A 1032 7.06 24.40 40.34
N THR A 1033 8.33 24.08 40.05
CA THR A 1033 9.09 23.05 40.78
C THR A 1033 9.33 23.43 42.25
N THR A 1034 9.69 24.69 42.49
CA THR A 1034 9.89 25.21 43.86
C THR A 1034 8.58 25.19 44.63
N PHE A 1035 7.50 25.67 44.01
CA PHE A 1035 6.16 25.68 44.58
C PHE A 1035 5.65 24.26 44.90
N LEU A 1036 5.92 23.27 44.05
CA LEU A 1036 5.59 21.87 44.32
C LEU A 1036 6.27 21.34 45.59
N ILE A 1037 7.56 21.67 45.78
CA ILE A 1037 8.33 21.19 46.94
C ILE A 1037 7.90 21.90 48.22
N GLU A 1038 7.62 23.20 48.16
CA GLU A 1038 7.05 23.94 49.30
C GLU A 1038 5.65 23.44 49.66
N THR A 1039 4.84 23.11 48.65
CA THR A 1039 3.52 22.52 48.86
C THR A 1039 3.63 21.13 49.50
N ALA A 1040 4.55 20.29 49.02
CA ALA A 1040 4.82 18.97 49.59
C ALA A 1040 5.32 19.04 51.05
N ASP A 1041 6.26 19.94 51.37
CA ASP A 1041 6.73 20.19 52.76
C ASP A 1041 5.56 20.67 53.65
N GLY A 1042 4.72 21.55 53.11
CA GLY A 1042 3.54 22.03 53.82
C GLY A 1042 2.47 20.96 54.08
N VAL A 1043 2.30 19.99 53.17
CA VAL A 1043 1.39 18.86 53.40
C VAL A 1043 1.89 17.97 54.53
N ILE A 1044 3.20 17.76 54.60
CA ILE A 1044 3.84 16.92 55.64
C ILE A 1044 3.80 17.60 57.02
N THR A 1045 3.96 18.93 57.05
CA THR A 1045 3.86 19.72 58.29
C THR A 1045 2.41 20.05 58.68
N GLY A 1046 1.43 19.71 57.83
CA GLY A 1046 0.02 19.97 58.04
C GLY A 1046 -0.43 21.41 57.78
N THR A 1047 0.40 22.24 57.14
CA THR A 1047 0.05 23.62 56.76
C THR A 1047 -0.73 23.71 55.44
N ASN A 1048 -0.51 22.73 54.54
CA ASN A 1048 -1.13 22.67 53.22
C ASN A 1048 -1.99 21.41 53.06
N THR A 1049 -2.96 21.44 52.14
CA THR A 1049 -3.86 20.31 51.89
C THR A 1049 -3.43 19.46 50.70
N LEU A 1050 -3.95 18.23 50.63
CA LEU A 1050 -3.69 17.31 49.52
C LEU A 1050 -4.19 17.85 48.16
N GLU A 1051 -5.26 18.64 48.15
CA GLU A 1051 -5.79 19.29 46.94
C GLU A 1051 -4.83 20.39 46.43
N GLN A 1052 -4.17 21.12 47.32
CA GLN A 1052 -3.17 22.12 46.93
C GLN A 1052 -1.97 21.45 46.24
N LEU A 1053 -1.58 20.25 46.68
CA LEU A 1053 -0.53 19.45 46.05
C LEU A 1053 -0.91 18.99 44.63
N ILE A 1054 -2.19 18.66 44.40
CA ILE A 1054 -2.70 18.35 43.05
C ILE A 1054 -2.57 19.57 42.14
N VAL A 1055 -2.89 20.77 42.63
CA VAL A 1055 -2.79 22.02 41.86
C VAL A 1055 -1.33 22.31 41.50
N ALA A 1056 -0.41 22.23 42.47
CA ALA A 1056 1.03 22.43 42.23
C ALA A 1056 1.61 21.42 41.22
N SER A 1057 1.16 20.16 41.27
CA SER A 1057 1.58 19.12 40.31
C SER A 1057 1.09 19.39 38.88
N ASN A 1058 -0.14 19.89 38.73
CA ASN A 1058 -0.69 20.27 37.42
C ASN A 1058 0.00 21.51 36.85
N GLU A 1059 0.40 22.46 37.70
CA GLU A 1059 1.17 23.64 37.28
C GLU A 1059 2.54 23.25 36.71
N VAL A 1060 3.23 22.30 37.35
CA VAL A 1060 4.49 21.72 36.82
C VAL A 1060 4.29 21.06 35.45
N ALA A 1061 3.19 20.32 35.26
CA ALA A 1061 2.88 19.69 33.97
C ALA A 1061 2.59 20.73 32.88
N SER A 1062 1.88 21.81 33.20
CA SER A 1062 1.60 22.91 32.27
C SER A 1062 2.87 23.67 31.88
N ALA A 1063 3.70 24.06 32.86
CA ALA A 1063 4.98 24.74 32.59
C ALA A 1063 5.93 23.87 31.74
N THR A 1064 5.94 22.57 31.98
CA THR A 1064 6.69 21.60 31.17
C THR A 1064 6.20 21.57 29.72
N ALA A 1065 4.89 21.57 29.50
CA ALA A 1065 4.32 21.61 28.15
C ALA A 1065 4.68 22.92 27.42
N GLN A 1066 4.64 24.06 28.12
CA GLN A 1066 5.03 25.36 27.57
C GLN A 1066 6.50 25.36 27.10
N LEU A 1067 7.42 24.79 27.89
CA LEU A 1067 8.83 24.70 27.53
C LEU A 1067 9.08 23.86 26.27
N VAL A 1068 8.39 22.72 26.15
CA VAL A 1068 8.48 21.86 24.95
C VAL A 1068 7.95 22.58 23.71
N GLN A 1069 6.82 23.27 23.83
CA GLN A 1069 6.26 24.03 22.71
C GLN A 1069 7.20 25.17 22.29
N ALA A 1070 7.78 25.90 23.24
CA ALA A 1070 8.75 26.96 22.97
C ALA A 1070 10.01 26.42 22.25
N SER A 1071 10.52 25.25 22.63
CA SER A 1071 11.66 24.58 21.94
C SER A 1071 11.29 24.16 20.51
N ARG A 1072 10.07 23.64 20.31
CA ARG A 1072 9.62 23.07 19.03
C ARG A 1072 9.56 24.08 17.88
N VAL A 1073 9.37 25.37 18.17
CA VAL A 1073 9.17 26.44 17.16
C VAL A 1073 10.30 26.52 16.14
N LYS A 1074 11.54 26.23 16.55
CA LYS A 1074 12.75 26.37 15.72
C LYS A 1074 13.53 25.05 15.55
N SER A 1075 13.00 23.94 16.06
CA SER A 1075 13.56 22.62 15.86
C SER A 1075 13.39 22.15 14.41
N GLU A 1076 14.41 21.49 13.87
CA GLU A 1076 14.30 20.78 12.59
C GLU A 1076 13.39 19.54 12.73
N LEU A 1077 12.80 19.11 11.61
CA LEU A 1077 12.01 17.89 11.54
C LEU A 1077 12.95 16.69 11.76
N MET A 1078 12.71 15.89 12.80
CA MET A 1078 13.54 14.74 13.24
C MET A 1078 14.84 15.09 14.00
N SER A 1079 14.86 16.20 14.75
CA SER A 1079 15.97 16.47 15.69
C SER A 1079 15.99 15.45 16.84
N ARG A 1080 17.18 14.90 17.13
CA ARG A 1080 17.39 13.93 18.23
C ARG A 1080 17.30 14.59 19.60
N THR A 1081 17.78 15.82 19.74
CA THR A 1081 17.70 16.56 21.03
C THR A 1081 16.26 16.96 21.34
N GLN A 1082 15.47 17.33 20.33
CA GLN A 1082 14.03 17.57 20.49
C GLN A 1082 13.27 16.29 20.89
N GLU A 1083 13.60 15.13 20.31
CA GLU A 1083 13.02 13.85 20.74
C GLU A 1083 13.35 13.52 22.21
N HIS A 1084 14.61 13.74 22.62
CA HIS A 1084 15.01 13.57 24.01
C HIS A 1084 14.27 14.52 24.96
N LEU A 1085 14.06 15.78 24.54
CA LEU A 1085 13.28 16.76 25.30
C LEU A 1085 11.82 16.30 25.47
N GLU A 1086 11.20 15.79 24.42
CA GLU A 1086 9.82 15.28 24.46
C GLU A 1086 9.68 14.05 25.36
N LEU A 1087 10.66 13.13 25.33
CA LEU A 1087 10.71 11.99 26.23
C LEU A 1087 10.86 12.42 27.70
N ALA A 1088 11.72 13.41 27.97
CA ALA A 1088 11.88 13.97 29.31
C ALA A 1088 10.59 14.65 29.80
N ALA A 1089 9.91 15.41 28.95
CA ALA A 1089 8.63 16.05 29.26
C ALA A 1089 7.50 15.05 29.52
N LYS A 1090 7.47 13.96 28.76
CA LYS A 1090 6.55 12.85 28.99
C LYS A 1090 6.80 12.21 30.35
N ALA A 1091 8.06 11.99 30.73
CA ALA A 1091 8.41 11.45 32.05
C ALA A 1091 7.97 12.38 33.20
N VAL A 1092 8.09 13.70 33.04
CA VAL A 1092 7.55 14.67 34.03
C VAL A 1092 6.03 14.57 34.12
N THR A 1093 5.34 14.53 32.98
CA THR A 1093 3.88 14.45 32.93
C THR A 1093 3.36 13.15 33.56
N ASP A 1094 4.02 12.03 33.30
CA ASP A 1094 3.67 10.73 33.86
C ASP A 1094 3.91 10.68 35.37
N ALA A 1095 4.99 11.30 35.86
CA ALA A 1095 5.25 11.45 37.29
C ALA A 1095 4.21 12.35 37.98
N CYS A 1096 3.80 13.48 37.37
CA CYS A 1096 2.71 14.31 37.88
C CYS A 1096 1.38 13.54 37.94
N LYS A 1097 1.04 12.78 36.89
CA LYS A 1097 -0.18 11.95 36.88
C LYS A 1097 -0.15 10.86 37.96
N ALA A 1098 1.01 10.25 38.18
CA ALA A 1098 1.18 9.26 39.25
C ALA A 1098 0.93 9.88 40.63
N LEU A 1099 1.50 11.05 40.90
CA LEU A 1099 1.25 11.79 42.14
C LEU A 1099 -0.24 12.11 42.31
N VAL A 1100 -0.90 12.67 41.29
CA VAL A 1100 -2.33 13.01 41.38
C VAL A 1100 -3.21 11.78 41.62
N ARG A 1101 -2.92 10.64 40.98
CA ARG A 1101 -3.64 9.38 41.25
C ARG A 1101 -3.44 8.90 42.67
N GLN A 1102 -2.22 8.97 43.18
CA GLN A 1102 -1.88 8.55 44.53
C GLN A 1102 -2.58 9.43 45.57
N VAL A 1103 -2.52 10.74 45.40
CA VAL A 1103 -3.21 11.70 46.28
C VAL A 1103 -4.72 11.47 46.27
N LYS A 1104 -5.33 11.24 45.09
CA LYS A 1104 -6.78 10.93 44.98
C LYS A 1104 -7.16 9.63 45.70
N ALA A 1105 -6.35 8.58 45.59
CA ALA A 1105 -6.59 7.32 46.30
C ALA A 1105 -6.54 7.52 47.83
N ILE A 1106 -5.59 8.33 48.31
CA ILE A 1106 -5.46 8.68 49.73
C ILE A 1106 -6.66 9.50 50.22
N THR A 1107 -7.10 10.51 49.47
CA THR A 1107 -8.28 11.30 49.83
C THR A 1107 -9.56 10.45 49.85
N GLU A 1108 -9.69 9.49 48.94
CA GLU A 1108 -10.83 8.57 48.92
C GLU A 1108 -10.83 7.61 50.12
N GLU A 1109 -9.66 7.13 50.55
CA GLU A 1109 -9.54 6.31 51.74
C GLU A 1109 -9.84 7.11 53.03
N GLN A 1110 -9.44 8.39 53.08
CA GLN A 1110 -9.80 9.30 54.17
C GLN A 1110 -11.31 9.58 54.22
N MET A 1111 -11.95 9.79 53.05
CA MET A 1111 -13.41 9.98 52.95
C MET A 1111 -14.17 8.73 53.40
N LYS A 1112 -13.75 7.53 52.97
CA LYS A 1112 -14.36 6.25 53.39
C LYS A 1112 -14.29 6.00 54.90
N ARG A 1113 -13.27 6.54 55.59
CA ARG A 1113 -13.15 6.47 57.07
C ARG A 1113 -14.02 7.49 57.80
N GLN A 1114 -14.43 8.57 57.13
CA GLN A 1114 -15.36 9.56 57.69
C GLN A 1114 -16.83 9.21 57.44
N ASP A 1115 -17.12 8.42 56.41
CA ASP A 1115 -18.47 7.98 56.02
C ASP A 1115 -18.99 6.77 56.83
N ASP A 1116 -18.92 6.85 58.16
CA ASP A 1116 -19.63 5.92 59.06
C ASP A 1116 -21.12 6.36 59.17
N PHE A 1117 -21.84 6.31 58.04
CA PHE A 1117 -23.26 6.68 57.96
C PHE A 1117 -24.11 5.42 57.77
N ASP A 1118 -24.87 5.04 58.79
CA ASP A 1118 -25.83 3.93 58.75
C ASP A 1118 -27.25 4.47 58.45
N PRO A 1119 -27.77 4.33 57.22
CA PRO A 1119 -29.07 4.87 56.82
C PRO A 1119 -30.25 4.13 57.47
N ASP A 1120 -30.04 2.89 57.90
CA ASP A 1120 -31.09 2.00 58.39
C ASP A 1120 -31.38 2.19 59.89
N ALA A 1121 -30.55 2.97 60.59
CA ALA A 1121 -30.68 3.28 62.01
C ALA A 1121 -31.57 4.49 62.33
N MET A 1122 -32.00 5.27 61.33
CA MET A 1122 -32.71 6.55 61.53
C MET A 1122 -34.23 6.46 61.31
N ASN A 1123 -35.00 7.27 62.04
CA ASN A 1123 -36.46 7.36 61.88
C ASN A 1123 -36.84 8.11 60.59
N ALA A 1124 -37.97 7.78 59.95
CA ALA A 1124 -38.36 8.32 58.64
C ALA A 1124 -38.45 9.87 58.56
N HIS A 1125 -38.80 10.53 59.67
CA HIS A 1125 -38.79 11.99 59.75
C HIS A 1125 -37.36 12.57 59.84
N GLU A 1126 -36.48 11.89 60.57
CA GLU A 1126 -35.09 12.27 60.75
C GLU A 1126 -34.28 12.06 59.46
N PHE A 1127 -34.57 10.97 58.75
CA PHE A 1127 -34.05 10.70 57.40
C PHE A 1127 -34.40 11.84 56.44
N LYS A 1128 -35.67 12.27 56.39
CA LYS A 1128 -36.12 13.33 55.48
C LYS A 1128 -35.58 14.71 55.83
N LEU A 1129 -35.43 15.01 57.13
CA LEU A 1129 -34.79 16.25 57.57
C LEU A 1129 -33.32 16.27 57.12
N ARG A 1130 -32.60 15.17 57.30
CA ARG A 1130 -31.19 15.05 56.95
C ARG A 1130 -30.96 14.99 55.43
N GLU A 1131 -31.87 14.38 54.68
CA GLU A 1131 -31.92 14.44 53.22
C GLU A 1131 -32.05 15.90 52.75
N MET A 1132 -32.97 16.66 53.35
CA MET A 1132 -33.15 18.08 53.03
C MET A 1132 -31.91 18.91 53.43
N GLU A 1133 -31.28 18.64 54.57
CA GLU A 1133 -30.03 19.29 54.99
C GLU A 1133 -28.89 19.04 53.99
N VAL A 1134 -28.73 17.80 53.52
CA VAL A 1134 -27.73 17.43 52.49
C VAL A 1134 -28.07 18.10 51.15
N GLN A 1135 -29.34 18.16 50.73
CA GLN A 1135 -29.75 18.87 49.52
C GLN A 1135 -29.43 20.38 49.61
N VAL A 1136 -29.68 21.00 50.77
CA VAL A 1136 -29.31 22.40 51.02
C VAL A 1136 -27.79 22.57 50.98
N GLU A 1137 -27.03 21.64 51.57
CA GLU A 1137 -25.57 21.64 51.53
C GLU A 1137 -25.04 21.56 50.09
N ILE A 1138 -25.57 20.66 49.27
CA ILE A 1138 -25.24 20.55 47.83
C ILE A 1138 -25.45 21.89 47.12
N VAL A 1139 -26.63 22.51 47.28
CA VAL A 1139 -26.93 23.80 46.64
C VAL A 1139 -25.97 24.90 47.10
N THR A 1140 -25.61 24.92 48.39
CA THR A 1140 -24.63 25.90 48.89
C THR A 1140 -23.21 25.65 48.35
N LEU A 1141 -22.80 24.39 48.22
CA LEU A 1141 -21.51 24.01 47.63
C LEU A 1141 -21.44 24.34 46.14
N GLU A 1142 -22.51 24.14 45.37
CA GLU A 1142 -22.60 24.53 43.96
C GLU A 1142 -22.45 26.05 43.77
N LYS A 1143 -23.10 26.84 44.64
CA LYS A 1143 -22.95 28.29 44.65
C LYS A 1143 -21.50 28.69 44.98
N ASN A 1144 -20.93 28.11 46.02
CA ASN A 1144 -19.55 28.38 46.43
C ASN A 1144 -18.53 27.99 45.35
N LEU A 1145 -18.76 26.89 44.65
CA LEU A 1145 -17.94 26.44 43.53
C LEU A 1145 -18.01 27.41 42.34
N SER A 1146 -19.21 27.93 42.05
CA SER A 1146 -19.40 28.95 41.02
C SER A 1146 -18.67 30.26 41.36
N ASP A 1147 -18.76 30.71 42.61
CA ASP A 1147 -18.03 31.89 43.09
C ASP A 1147 -16.51 31.67 43.11
N ALA A 1148 -16.03 30.48 43.51
CA ALA A 1148 -14.63 30.12 43.48
C ALA A 1148 -14.07 30.10 42.06
N ARG A 1149 -14.80 29.57 41.07
CA ARG A 1149 -14.44 29.62 39.65
C ARG A 1149 -14.35 31.06 39.14
N ARG A 1150 -15.31 31.91 39.51
CA ARG A 1150 -15.29 33.34 39.16
C ARG A 1150 -14.06 34.05 39.73
N ARG A 1151 -13.74 33.81 41.01
CA ARG A 1151 -12.55 34.37 41.69
C ARG A 1151 -11.25 33.83 41.08
N LEU A 1152 -11.18 32.55 40.75
CA LEU A 1152 -10.03 31.96 40.05
C LEU A 1152 -9.82 32.62 38.69
N GLY A 1153 -10.90 32.93 37.95
CA GLY A 1153 -10.84 33.73 36.73
C GLY A 1153 -10.28 35.14 36.97
N ILE A 1154 -10.66 35.80 38.07
CA ILE A 1154 -10.09 37.10 38.48
C ILE A 1154 -8.59 36.96 38.81
N TYR A 1155 -8.18 35.93 39.56
CA TYR A 1155 -6.78 35.71 39.91
C TYR A 1155 -5.89 35.37 38.72
N ARG A 1156 -6.39 34.57 37.76
CA ARG A 1156 -5.69 34.34 36.50
C ARG A 1156 -5.50 35.66 35.75
N ARG A 1157 -6.55 36.49 35.64
CA ARG A 1157 -6.44 37.83 35.05
C ARG A 1157 -5.45 38.75 35.79
N SER A 1158 -5.43 38.73 37.12
CA SER A 1158 -4.50 39.53 37.92
C SER A 1158 -3.07 38.99 37.89
N HIS A 1159 -2.86 37.68 37.79
CA HIS A 1159 -1.52 37.09 37.59
C HIS A 1159 -0.89 37.58 36.29
N TYR A 1160 -1.69 37.83 35.26
CA TYR A 1160 -1.23 38.47 34.02
C TYR A 1160 -1.04 39.99 34.13
N HIS A 1161 -1.58 40.65 35.17
CA HIS A 1161 -1.43 42.09 35.43
C HIS A 1161 -0.37 42.42 36.50
N ASN A 1162 -0.08 41.52 37.45
CA ASN A 1162 0.72 41.77 38.65
C ASN A 1162 2.14 41.16 38.62
N GLU A 1163 2.62 40.68 37.46
CA GLU A 1163 4.08 40.58 37.21
C GLU A 1163 4.63 41.96 36.72
N GLU A 1164 4.10 43.06 37.27
CA GLU A 1164 4.79 44.36 37.37
C GLU A 1164 5.91 44.26 38.42
#